data_AF-A0AAJ2ZDK2-F1
#
_entry.id   AF-A0AAJ2ZDK2-F1
#
_cell.length_a   1.000
_cell.length_b   1.000
_cell.length_c   1.000
_cell.angle_alpha   90.00
_cell.angle_beta   90.00
_cell.angle_gamma   90.00
#
_symmetry.space_group_name_H-M   'P 1'
#
loop_
_entity.id
_entity.type
_entity.pdbx_description
1 polymer ?
#
loop_
_entity_poly.entity_id
_entity_poly.type
_entity_poly.pdbx_seq_one_letter_code
_entity_poly.pdbx_strand_id
1 'polypeptide(L)'
;MIALAGVVLGRVYADPLLTRLTAGAAVGSVLVSVAARRLPSWLVAPLSVTALAGWALLSLRLAAAHAAVPGGLGEVAADAARNAIPRLLTAMIPVQPAPDTVLVPVVAAWLAGLAAAEVALRAGRVLLGYLPPVLLYGGALYVVGPNAGPAVGPTVLFAAVAAVGLAVPGGRPGGPAGADPVAGLAPAVRAAVRLRLFAAGAAGVAVVVALAALLAPVVAGQVDDRPVDPRRYVEPPQVESLDENPLIRISGWALNPDQKLLDVRTEGGAAGGVPPRIRLAVLSNYDGVTWRVGATYRNAGRILPATEPVPGTATDPVRQKITVADLTGRLLPAVPTAREVTGARVAYDPETGTLIRPEGLAPGLRYEVTSAREQPDLNLVSTANVPAGDAVARVLRVADGAPEQMRRLASQLAEENGAPCARAAAIADFLAEHYRVTADAPSGHAYPNLGFFLFGPRNGGGQRGTSEQFAASFAVLGRLAGLPTRVVVGFEPKADGPVRAADAYAWPEVLFEGVGWVPFDPMPRPDEEPRPVEEDFRPKPEDPPPSEVPAPTVEPTATPPAEAGADRRGGQAGPGTPVLVGGGVGALVLLVGVLLLVLAVLRRNLSRGRLGHGDPGRRIAGAWRELTDALRLAGHPAGADLAAAEVADHARRTLDEAQAADGGPAEATRDRPGGAVDELAGLLNQVGFAPGSVTTEQAERAAALAGGYVSALRDARARWRRLLWRVHPGPLRWRR
;
A
#
# COMPACT_ATOMS: atom_id res chain seq x y z
N MET A 1 -2.08 6.88 21.36
CA MET A 1 -1.13 5.83 20.93
C MET A 1 -1.40 5.31 19.53
N ILE A 2 -2.54 4.66 19.23
CA ILE A 2 -2.80 4.08 17.88
C ILE A 2 -2.74 5.14 16.78
N ALA A 3 -3.36 6.31 17.01
CA ALA A 3 -3.26 7.43 16.08
C ALA A 3 -1.80 7.89 15.83
N LEU A 4 -0.91 7.77 16.82
CA LEU A 4 0.51 8.10 16.66
C LEU A 4 1.26 7.07 15.80
N ALA A 5 0.86 5.80 15.85
CA ALA A 5 1.37 4.81 14.89
C ALA A 5 0.96 5.17 13.46
N GLY A 6 -0.29 5.65 13.28
CA GLY A 6 -0.77 6.23 12.03
C GLY A 6 0.07 7.44 11.58
N VAL A 7 0.38 8.37 12.48
CA VAL A 7 1.26 9.52 12.21
C VAL A 7 2.65 9.08 11.77
N VAL A 8 3.26 8.10 12.46
CA VAL A 8 4.59 7.59 12.09
C VAL A 8 4.58 6.99 10.69
N LEU A 9 3.60 6.12 10.39
CA LEU A 9 3.47 5.49 9.08
C LEU A 9 3.15 6.53 7.99
N GLY A 10 2.36 7.55 8.30
CA GLY A 10 1.99 8.61 7.36
C GLY A 10 3.17 9.45 6.85
N ARG A 11 4.35 9.37 7.47
CA ARG A 11 5.54 10.13 7.04
C ARG A 11 6.13 9.66 5.71
N VAL A 12 5.86 8.42 5.30
CA VAL A 12 6.23 7.91 3.97
C VAL A 12 5.11 8.06 2.95
N TYR A 13 3.96 8.64 3.34
CA TYR A 13 2.84 8.90 2.43
C TYR A 13 2.86 10.34 1.93
N ALA A 14 2.38 10.52 0.71
CA ALA A 14 2.28 11.82 0.03
C ALA A 14 1.40 12.85 0.76
N ASP A 15 0.35 12.40 1.45
CA ASP A 15 -0.71 13.25 2.02
C ASP A 15 -1.17 12.74 3.40
N PRO A 16 -1.75 13.59 4.26
CA PRO A 16 -2.24 13.22 5.59
C PRO A 16 -3.53 12.38 5.59
N LEU A 17 -4.00 11.88 4.44
CA LEU A 17 -5.24 11.09 4.37
C LEU A 17 -5.12 9.82 5.23
N LEU A 18 -4.00 9.10 5.12
CA LEU A 18 -3.77 7.88 5.89
C LEU A 18 -3.84 8.12 7.41
N THR A 19 -3.22 9.22 7.88
CA THR A 19 -3.20 9.54 9.32
C THR A 19 -4.60 9.82 9.84
N ARG A 20 -5.45 10.51 9.05
CA ARG A 20 -6.86 10.74 9.37
C ARG A 20 -7.67 9.43 9.39
N LEU A 21 -7.48 8.55 8.40
CA LEU A 21 -8.19 7.27 8.30
C LEU A 21 -7.83 6.31 9.45
N THR A 22 -6.54 6.23 9.79
CA THR A 22 -6.06 5.41 10.92
C THR A 22 -6.43 5.99 12.28
N ALA A 23 -6.45 7.33 12.43
CA ALA A 23 -7.00 7.98 13.63
C ALA A 23 -8.50 7.70 13.79
N GLY A 24 -9.28 7.76 12.71
CA GLY A 24 -10.70 7.41 12.75
C GLY A 24 -10.93 5.92 13.08
N ALA A 25 -10.09 5.01 12.59
CA ALA A 25 -10.12 3.59 12.97
C ALA A 25 -9.81 3.39 14.47
N ALA A 26 -8.84 4.14 14.99
CA ALA A 26 -8.49 4.12 16.41
C ALA A 26 -9.65 4.59 17.29
N VAL A 27 -10.31 5.70 16.92
CA VAL A 27 -11.46 6.22 17.64
C VAL A 27 -12.65 5.27 17.54
N GLY A 28 -12.96 4.79 16.32
CA GLY A 28 -14.08 3.89 16.06
C GLY A 28 -14.01 2.58 16.85
N SER A 29 -12.85 1.91 16.84
CA SER A 29 -12.65 0.64 17.57
C SER A 29 -12.80 0.79 19.09
N VAL A 30 -12.28 1.88 19.67
CA VAL A 30 -12.44 2.18 21.10
C VAL A 30 -13.88 2.54 21.43
N LEU A 31 -14.55 3.38 20.62
CA LEU A 31 -15.95 3.75 20.83
C LEU A 31 -16.89 2.53 20.79
N VAL A 32 -16.69 1.61 19.84
CA VAL A 32 -17.47 0.35 19.78
C VAL A 32 -17.29 -0.45 21.06
N SER A 33 -16.06 -0.59 21.54
CA SER A 33 -15.75 -1.35 22.77
C SER A 33 -16.35 -0.68 24.02
N VAL A 34 -16.28 0.64 24.11
CA VAL A 34 -16.88 1.43 25.21
C VAL A 34 -18.41 1.37 25.18
N ALA A 35 -19.03 1.49 24.01
CA ALA A 35 -20.48 1.39 23.85
C ALA A 35 -20.99 -0.03 24.17
N ALA A 36 -20.24 -1.05 23.74
CA ALA A 36 -20.56 -2.44 23.99
C ALA A 36 -20.20 -2.91 25.40
N ARG A 37 -19.61 -2.07 26.27
CA ARG A 37 -19.16 -2.47 27.62
C ARG A 37 -20.26 -3.11 28.48
N ARG A 38 -21.51 -2.72 28.28
CA ARG A 38 -22.69 -3.25 28.99
C ARG A 38 -23.31 -4.48 28.31
N LEU A 39 -22.86 -4.82 27.10
CA LEU A 39 -23.32 -5.97 26.35
C LEU A 39 -22.47 -7.22 26.70
N PRO A 40 -23.06 -8.42 26.56
CA PRO A 40 -22.34 -9.69 26.62
C PRO A 40 -21.09 -9.69 25.71
N SER A 41 -19.99 -10.28 26.17
CA SER A 41 -18.69 -10.28 25.45
C SER A 41 -18.77 -10.89 24.05
N TRP A 42 -19.63 -11.88 23.85
CA TRP A 42 -19.82 -12.53 22.54
C TRP A 42 -20.46 -11.62 21.47
N LEU A 43 -21.11 -10.51 21.85
CA LEU A 43 -21.68 -9.54 20.91
C LEU A 43 -20.67 -8.47 20.46
N VAL A 44 -19.53 -8.31 21.14
CA VAL A 44 -18.54 -7.28 20.77
C VAL A 44 -17.88 -7.59 19.45
N ALA A 45 -17.41 -8.82 19.28
CA ALA A 45 -16.74 -9.25 18.06
C ALA A 45 -17.60 -8.99 16.80
N PRO A 46 -18.87 -9.46 16.71
CA PRO A 46 -19.67 -9.20 15.51
C PRO A 46 -19.97 -7.71 15.32
N LEU A 47 -20.24 -6.94 16.38
CA LEU A 47 -20.45 -5.48 16.28
C LEU A 47 -19.19 -4.74 15.83
N SER A 48 -18.02 -5.16 16.30
CA SER A 48 -16.75 -4.57 15.88
C SER A 48 -16.40 -4.94 14.45
N VAL A 49 -16.70 -6.16 14.00
CA VAL A 49 -16.44 -6.57 12.61
C VAL A 49 -17.36 -5.81 11.65
N THR A 50 -18.65 -5.60 11.98
CA THR A 50 -19.54 -4.80 11.14
C THR A 50 -19.11 -3.34 11.09
N ALA A 51 -18.71 -2.76 12.22
CA ALA A 51 -18.18 -1.39 12.27
C ALA A 51 -16.85 -1.25 11.51
N LEU A 52 -15.93 -2.22 11.64
CA LEU A 52 -14.70 -2.29 10.86
C LEU A 52 -14.99 -2.34 9.37
N ALA A 53 -15.90 -3.22 8.94
CA ALA A 53 -16.26 -3.35 7.53
C ALA A 53 -16.84 -2.03 6.98
N GLY A 54 -17.71 -1.36 7.74
CA GLY A 54 -18.23 -0.04 7.38
C GLY A 54 -17.15 1.03 7.26
N TRP A 55 -16.23 1.09 8.24
CA TRP A 55 -15.13 2.05 8.21
C TRP A 55 -14.11 1.76 7.11
N ALA A 56 -13.81 0.50 6.86
CA ALA A 56 -12.93 0.07 5.77
C ALA A 56 -13.52 0.46 4.41
N LEU A 57 -14.81 0.20 4.17
CA LEU A 57 -15.49 0.61 2.93
C LEU A 57 -15.51 2.14 2.74
N LEU A 58 -15.75 2.90 3.82
CA LEU A 58 -15.66 4.35 3.77
C LEU A 58 -14.23 4.82 3.45
N SER A 59 -13.24 4.22 4.09
CA SER A 59 -11.81 4.51 3.86
C SER A 59 -11.41 4.24 2.42
N LEU A 60 -11.84 3.10 1.86
CA LEU A 60 -11.61 2.73 0.46
C LEU A 60 -12.28 3.72 -0.50
N ARG A 61 -13.52 4.14 -0.22
CA ARG A 61 -14.24 5.14 -1.03
C ARG A 61 -13.51 6.49 -1.03
N LEU A 62 -13.08 6.96 0.14
CA LEU A 62 -12.34 8.22 0.27
C LEU A 62 -10.98 8.15 -0.42
N ALA A 63 -10.25 7.05 -0.28
CA ALA A 63 -8.98 6.83 -0.95
C ALA A 63 -9.13 6.69 -2.47
N ALA A 64 -10.18 6.03 -2.96
CA ALA A 64 -10.46 5.90 -4.39
C ALA A 64 -10.77 7.27 -5.02
N ALA A 65 -11.57 8.09 -4.34
CA ALA A 65 -11.85 9.46 -4.77
C ALA A 65 -10.59 10.33 -4.75
N HIS A 66 -9.76 10.20 -3.71
CA HIS A 66 -8.51 10.96 -3.57
C HIS A 66 -7.44 10.57 -4.61
N ALA A 67 -7.33 9.28 -4.93
CA ALA A 67 -6.38 8.76 -5.92
C ALA A 67 -6.95 8.71 -7.35
N ALA A 68 -8.15 9.28 -7.59
CA ALA A 68 -8.85 9.26 -8.87
C ALA A 68 -8.93 7.87 -9.52
N VAL A 69 -9.18 6.83 -8.72
CA VAL A 69 -9.27 5.44 -9.19
C VAL A 69 -10.68 5.22 -9.76
N PRO A 70 -10.86 5.01 -11.08
CA PRO A 70 -12.13 4.61 -11.67
C PRO A 70 -12.51 3.19 -11.25
N GLY A 71 -13.80 2.94 -11.08
CA GLY A 71 -14.35 1.60 -10.80
C GLY A 71 -15.48 1.60 -9.78
N GLY A 72 -16.23 0.50 -9.74
CA GLY A 72 -17.24 0.29 -8.71
C GLY A 72 -16.61 0.01 -7.34
N LEU A 73 -17.27 0.40 -6.24
CA LEU A 73 -16.77 0.15 -4.88
C LEU A 73 -16.47 -1.34 -4.61
N GLY A 74 -17.23 -2.25 -5.21
CA GLY A 74 -17.01 -3.70 -5.08
C GLY A 74 -15.70 -4.16 -5.73
N GLU A 75 -15.38 -3.64 -6.93
CA GLU A 75 -14.14 -3.95 -7.64
C GLU A 75 -12.93 -3.37 -6.90
N VAL A 76 -13.03 -2.12 -6.47
CA VAL A 76 -12.00 -1.46 -5.67
C VAL A 76 -11.73 -2.21 -4.36
N ALA A 77 -12.78 -2.64 -3.67
CA ALA A 77 -12.63 -3.40 -2.42
C ALA A 77 -12.02 -4.79 -2.66
N ALA A 78 -12.43 -5.50 -3.72
CA ALA A 78 -11.88 -6.80 -4.07
C ALA A 78 -10.41 -6.71 -4.52
N ASP A 79 -10.06 -5.68 -5.28
CA ASP A 79 -8.69 -5.39 -5.68
C ASP A 79 -7.81 -5.05 -4.47
N ALA A 80 -8.27 -4.11 -3.63
CA ALA A 80 -7.56 -3.75 -2.39
C ALA A 80 -7.37 -4.96 -1.48
N ALA A 81 -8.38 -5.80 -1.27
CA ALA A 81 -8.26 -6.98 -0.42
C ALA A 81 -7.22 -8.00 -0.93
N ARG A 82 -7.08 -8.16 -2.26
CA ARG A 82 -6.09 -9.06 -2.85
C ARG A 82 -4.68 -8.46 -2.89
N ASN A 83 -4.58 -7.18 -3.17
CA ASN A 83 -3.33 -6.53 -3.53
C ASN A 83 -2.76 -5.59 -2.46
N ALA A 84 -3.42 -5.39 -1.31
CA ALA A 84 -2.98 -4.41 -0.33
C ALA A 84 -1.57 -4.66 0.23
N ILE A 85 -1.24 -5.90 0.59
CA ILE A 85 0.10 -6.22 1.14
C ILE A 85 1.18 -6.10 0.05
N PRO A 86 1.07 -6.78 -1.12
CA PRO A 86 2.07 -6.64 -2.18
C PRO A 86 2.29 -5.20 -2.62
N ARG A 87 1.21 -4.41 -2.78
CA ARG A 87 1.31 -3.03 -3.23
C ARG A 87 1.88 -2.09 -2.17
N LEU A 88 1.59 -2.30 -0.89
CA LEU A 88 2.24 -1.54 0.18
C LEU A 88 3.76 -1.78 0.23
N LEU A 89 4.19 -3.02 -0.06
CA LEU A 89 5.59 -3.42 -0.08
C LEU A 89 6.32 -3.06 -1.38
N THR A 90 5.60 -2.76 -2.46
CA THR A 90 6.18 -2.41 -3.77
C THR A 90 5.95 -0.95 -4.19
N ALA A 91 5.14 -0.19 -3.43
CA ALA A 91 4.89 1.21 -3.68
C ALA A 91 6.16 2.06 -3.56
N MET A 92 6.34 3.00 -4.49
CA MET A 92 7.37 4.02 -4.38
C MET A 92 7.02 5.07 -3.33
N ILE A 93 8.06 5.65 -2.73
CA ILE A 93 7.96 6.70 -1.73
C ILE A 93 8.16 8.05 -2.44
N PRO A 94 7.28 9.05 -2.20
CA PRO A 94 6.14 9.03 -1.28
C PRO A 94 4.96 8.14 -1.74
N VAL A 95 4.43 7.33 -0.82
CA VAL A 95 3.31 6.41 -1.09
C VAL A 95 2.02 7.22 -1.25
N GLN A 96 1.31 7.04 -2.37
CA GLN A 96 0.00 7.66 -2.54
C GLN A 96 -1.04 6.93 -1.68
N PRO A 97 -1.91 7.63 -0.92
CA PRO A 97 -3.04 7.03 -0.23
C PRO A 97 -4.11 6.51 -1.21
N ALA A 98 -3.88 5.33 -1.76
CA ALA A 98 -4.80 4.59 -2.64
C ALA A 98 -5.49 3.42 -1.88
N PRO A 99 -6.64 2.91 -2.36
CA PRO A 99 -7.44 1.90 -1.64
C PRO A 99 -6.66 0.66 -1.17
N ASP A 100 -5.80 0.14 -2.05
CA ASP A 100 -4.84 -0.93 -1.81
C ASP A 100 -3.78 -0.59 -0.74
N THR A 101 -3.26 0.63 -0.73
CA THR A 101 -2.23 1.04 0.25
C THR A 101 -2.77 1.42 1.63
N VAL A 102 -4.05 1.84 1.73
CA VAL A 102 -4.64 2.29 3.01
C VAL A 102 -5.33 1.18 3.80
N LEU A 103 -5.75 0.10 3.14
CA LEU A 103 -6.55 -0.96 3.75
C LEU A 103 -5.84 -1.64 4.92
N VAL A 104 -4.61 -2.09 4.71
CA VAL A 104 -3.82 -2.81 5.74
C VAL A 104 -3.58 -1.95 6.98
N PRO A 105 -3.09 -0.69 6.88
CA PRO A 105 -2.94 0.17 8.04
C PRO A 105 -4.25 0.45 8.79
N VAL A 106 -5.35 0.67 8.07
CA VAL A 106 -6.67 0.94 8.67
C VAL A 106 -7.17 -0.28 9.45
N VAL A 107 -7.09 -1.48 8.88
CA VAL A 107 -7.48 -2.73 9.53
C VAL A 107 -6.58 -3.00 10.75
N ALA A 108 -5.26 -2.84 10.61
CA ALA A 108 -4.32 -3.03 11.71
C ALA A 108 -4.57 -2.06 12.88
N ALA A 109 -4.84 -0.78 12.58
CA ALA A 109 -5.20 0.23 13.58
C ALA A 109 -6.49 -0.14 14.33
N TRP A 110 -7.51 -0.62 13.61
CA TRP A 110 -8.77 -1.05 14.21
C TRP A 110 -8.60 -2.27 15.10
N LEU A 111 -7.90 -3.30 14.63
CA LEU A 111 -7.64 -4.53 15.39
C LEU A 111 -6.82 -4.24 16.65
N ALA A 112 -5.81 -3.39 16.56
CA ALA A 112 -5.03 -2.95 17.72
C ALA A 112 -5.91 -2.20 18.74
N GLY A 113 -6.82 -1.34 18.28
CA GLY A 113 -7.75 -0.62 19.15
C GLY A 113 -8.78 -1.48 19.83
N LEU A 114 -9.36 -2.44 19.10
CA LEU A 114 -10.27 -3.42 19.65
C LEU A 114 -9.57 -4.29 20.70
N ALA A 115 -8.39 -4.84 20.38
CA ALA A 115 -7.63 -5.69 21.29
C ALA A 115 -7.21 -4.92 22.56
N ALA A 116 -6.72 -3.69 22.40
CA ALA A 116 -6.35 -2.82 23.52
C ALA A 116 -7.57 -2.55 24.44
N ALA A 117 -8.70 -2.17 23.85
CA ALA A 117 -9.91 -1.84 24.59
C ALA A 117 -10.52 -3.05 25.30
N GLU A 118 -10.55 -4.23 24.66
CA GLU A 118 -11.10 -5.45 25.28
C GLU A 118 -10.24 -5.94 26.45
N VAL A 119 -8.90 -5.92 26.31
CA VAL A 119 -7.98 -6.30 27.39
C VAL A 119 -8.01 -5.29 28.55
N ALA A 120 -8.09 -3.99 28.24
CA ALA A 120 -8.14 -2.96 29.25
C ALA A 120 -9.50 -2.90 29.98
N LEU A 121 -10.61 -2.88 29.23
CA LEU A 121 -11.95 -2.64 29.78
C LEU A 121 -12.60 -3.91 30.35
N ARG A 122 -12.45 -5.08 29.70
CA ARG A 122 -13.13 -6.31 30.14
C ARG A 122 -12.26 -7.21 31.00
N ALA A 123 -11.02 -7.46 30.59
CA ALA A 123 -10.10 -8.27 31.39
C ALA A 123 -9.55 -7.47 32.59
N GLY A 124 -9.67 -6.13 32.55
CA GLY A 124 -9.15 -5.23 33.58
C GLY A 124 -7.63 -5.33 33.74
N ARG A 125 -6.93 -5.71 32.67
CA ARG A 125 -5.47 -5.83 32.62
C ARG A 125 -4.91 -4.67 31.81
N VAL A 126 -4.98 -3.47 32.37
CA VAL A 126 -4.61 -2.21 31.71
C VAL A 126 -3.21 -2.27 31.09
N LEU A 127 -2.23 -2.85 31.80
CA LEU A 127 -0.85 -2.97 31.32
C LEU A 127 -0.72 -3.84 30.05
N LEU A 128 -1.45 -4.96 29.98
CA LEU A 128 -1.50 -5.80 28.77
C LEU A 128 -2.26 -5.13 27.62
N GLY A 129 -3.15 -4.18 27.92
CA GLY A 129 -3.86 -3.39 26.92
C GLY A 129 -2.95 -2.44 26.13
N TYR A 130 -1.76 -2.12 26.64
CA TYR A 130 -0.76 -1.32 25.91
C TYR A 130 0.01 -2.11 24.85
N LEU A 131 -0.01 -3.45 24.91
CA LEU A 131 0.76 -4.29 23.99
C LEU A 131 0.35 -4.12 22.52
N PRO A 132 -0.95 -4.16 22.14
CA PRO A 132 -1.33 -4.01 20.73
C PRO A 132 -0.94 -2.65 20.11
N PRO A 133 -1.16 -1.49 20.78
CA PRO A 133 -0.69 -0.21 20.26
C PRO A 133 0.82 -0.08 20.16
N VAL A 134 1.59 -0.71 21.07
CA VAL A 134 3.06 -0.76 21.01
C VAL A 134 3.53 -1.59 19.81
N LEU A 135 2.95 -2.77 19.59
CA LEU A 135 3.26 -3.60 18.42
C LEU A 135 2.91 -2.90 17.10
N LEU A 136 1.77 -2.21 17.04
CA LEU A 136 1.40 -1.42 15.87
C LEU A 136 2.39 -0.28 15.61
N TYR A 137 2.85 0.40 16.66
CA TYR A 137 3.84 1.47 16.54
C TYR A 137 5.20 0.95 16.07
N GLY A 138 5.67 -0.18 16.63
CA GLY A 138 6.89 -0.85 16.18
C GLY A 138 6.79 -1.33 14.72
N GLY A 139 5.65 -1.89 14.32
CA GLY A 139 5.40 -2.26 12.93
C GLY A 139 5.39 -1.06 11.98
N ALA A 140 4.84 0.09 12.41
CA ALA A 140 4.89 1.33 11.64
C ALA A 140 6.33 1.85 11.48
N LEU A 141 7.16 1.79 12.52
CA LEU A 141 8.58 2.14 12.43
C LEU A 141 9.33 1.21 11.46
N TYR A 142 9.08 -0.11 11.54
CA TYR A 142 9.70 -1.10 10.66
C TYR A 142 9.34 -0.89 9.18
N VAL A 143 8.07 -0.60 8.88
CA VAL A 143 7.61 -0.34 7.49
C VAL A 143 8.14 0.99 6.95
N VAL A 144 8.31 2.00 7.81
CA VAL A 144 8.92 3.27 7.39
C VAL A 144 10.41 3.08 7.11
N GLY A 145 11.11 2.32 7.94
CA GLY A 145 12.55 2.06 7.78
C GLY A 145 13.36 3.36 7.72
N PRO A 146 14.45 3.42 6.91
CA PRO A 146 15.29 4.61 6.76
C PRO A 146 14.65 5.71 5.89
N ASN A 147 13.45 5.50 5.36
CA ASN A 147 12.91 6.32 4.28
C ASN A 147 12.33 7.68 4.74
N ALA A 148 12.38 7.97 6.04
CA ALA A 148 11.98 9.25 6.60
C ALA A 148 12.89 9.57 7.80
N GLY A 149 13.13 10.86 8.07
CA GLY A 149 13.96 11.30 9.20
C GLY A 149 13.50 10.73 10.56
N PRO A 150 14.29 10.84 11.63
CA PRO A 150 13.98 10.19 12.90
C PRO A 150 12.64 10.67 13.51
N ALA A 151 11.79 9.73 13.94
CA ALA A 151 10.45 10.01 14.47
C ALA A 151 10.45 10.50 15.93
N VAL A 152 11.38 11.38 16.30
CA VAL A 152 11.63 11.76 17.70
C VAL A 152 10.37 12.32 18.36
N GLY A 153 9.73 13.31 17.75
CA GLY A 153 8.51 13.94 18.29
C GLY A 153 7.37 12.95 18.54
N PRO A 154 6.91 12.18 17.52
CA PRO A 154 5.89 11.15 17.70
C PRO A 154 6.25 10.09 18.74
N THR A 155 7.54 9.73 18.86
CA THR A 155 8.00 8.71 19.81
C THR A 155 7.95 9.22 21.25
N VAL A 156 8.43 10.45 21.48
CA VAL A 156 8.36 11.11 22.78
C VAL A 156 6.90 11.28 23.21
N LEU A 157 6.02 11.73 22.30
CA LEU A 157 4.60 11.86 22.59
C LEU A 157 3.94 10.49 22.87
N PHE A 158 4.34 9.44 22.15
CA PHE A 158 3.85 8.07 22.39
C PHE A 158 4.23 7.58 23.78
N ALA A 159 5.49 7.78 24.18
CA ALA A 159 5.99 7.44 25.51
C ALA A 159 5.29 8.26 26.61
N ALA A 160 5.11 9.57 26.41
CA ALA A 160 4.41 10.44 27.35
C ALA A 160 2.95 10.02 27.56
N VAL A 161 2.22 9.69 26.48
CA VAL A 161 0.84 9.21 26.58
C VAL A 161 0.77 7.86 27.30
N ALA A 162 1.70 6.96 27.05
CA ALA A 162 1.78 5.68 27.77
C ALA A 162 2.07 5.88 29.26
N ALA A 163 3.02 6.77 29.60
CA ALA A 163 3.37 7.10 30.98
C ALA A 163 2.20 7.72 31.75
N VAL A 164 1.49 8.68 31.15
CA VAL A 164 0.29 9.28 31.74
C VAL A 164 -0.77 8.22 32.00
N GLY A 165 -1.02 7.33 31.04
CA GLY A 165 -2.03 6.29 31.20
C GLY A 165 -1.65 5.18 32.20
N LEU A 166 -0.36 4.97 32.48
CA LEU A 166 0.13 4.11 33.57
C LEU A 166 0.02 4.79 34.94
N ALA A 167 0.07 6.12 34.99
CA ALA A 167 -0.06 6.90 36.22
C ALA A 167 -1.52 7.03 36.71
N VAL A 168 -2.52 6.74 35.88
CA VAL A 168 -3.94 6.77 36.28
C VAL A 168 -4.26 5.53 37.14
N PRO A 169 -4.66 5.70 38.42
CA PRO A 169 -5.02 4.57 39.28
C PRO A 169 -6.22 3.81 38.71
N GLY A 170 -6.05 2.50 38.45
CA GLY A 170 -7.09 1.62 37.92
C GLY A 170 -8.18 1.30 38.95
N GLY A 171 -9.05 2.25 39.26
CA GLY A 171 -10.26 1.99 40.06
C GLY A 171 -11.30 1.22 39.25
N ARG A 172 -11.63 -0.02 39.66
CA ARG A 172 -12.81 -0.76 39.14
C ARG A 172 -14.09 -0.22 39.78
N PRO A 173 -15.05 0.35 39.04
CA PRO A 173 -16.38 0.61 39.57
C PRO A 173 -17.23 -0.66 39.43
N GLY A 174 -17.50 -1.37 40.54
CA GLY A 174 -18.71 -2.21 40.64
C GLY A 174 -18.60 -3.74 40.72
N GLY A 175 -17.51 -4.34 41.23
CA GLY A 175 -17.52 -5.76 41.64
C GLY A 175 -17.93 -5.93 43.12
N PRO A 176 -18.43 -7.10 43.58
CA PRO A 176 -18.76 -7.35 44.99
C PRO A 176 -17.53 -7.29 45.93
N ALA A 177 -16.32 -7.16 45.37
CA ALA A 177 -15.10 -6.70 46.04
C ALA A 177 -14.95 -5.16 46.03
N GLY A 178 -16.07 -4.44 46.16
CA GLY A 178 -16.19 -2.98 46.04
C GLY A 178 -16.05 -2.22 47.35
N ALA A 179 -15.55 -2.87 48.40
CA ALA A 179 -15.01 -2.14 49.54
C ALA A 179 -13.74 -1.44 49.05
N ASP A 180 -13.72 -0.10 49.04
CA ASP A 180 -12.46 0.65 48.95
C ASP A 180 -11.53 0.01 50.00
N PRO A 181 -10.40 -0.63 49.61
CA PRO A 181 -9.56 -1.41 50.53
C PRO A 181 -9.01 -0.53 51.67
N VAL A 182 -9.21 0.78 51.55
CA VAL A 182 -8.77 1.83 52.44
C VAL A 182 -9.93 2.56 53.15
N ALA A 183 -11.20 2.20 52.89
CA ALA A 183 -12.37 2.82 53.53
C ALA A 183 -12.42 2.57 55.04
N GLY A 184 -11.91 1.44 55.51
CA GLY A 184 -11.82 1.12 56.95
C GLY A 184 -10.63 1.76 57.68
N LEU A 185 -9.71 2.44 56.97
CA LEU A 185 -8.49 3.01 57.55
C LEU A 185 -8.68 4.46 57.98
N ALA A 186 -8.01 4.85 59.08
CA ALA A 186 -7.98 6.23 59.58
C ALA A 186 -7.48 7.21 58.50
N PRO A 187 -7.98 8.47 58.47
CA PRO A 187 -7.73 9.42 57.38
C PRO A 187 -6.24 9.65 57.08
N ALA A 188 -5.39 9.68 58.10
CA ALA A 188 -3.93 9.79 57.94
C ALA A 188 -3.29 8.57 57.25
N VAL A 189 -3.73 7.35 57.61
CA VAL A 189 -3.22 6.11 57.03
C VAL A 189 -3.71 5.93 55.59
N ARG A 190 -4.95 6.36 55.31
CA ARG A 190 -5.51 6.38 53.96
C ARG A 190 -4.74 7.30 53.01
N ALA A 191 -4.38 8.49 53.49
CA ALA A 191 -3.52 9.42 52.75
C ALA A 191 -2.12 8.83 52.50
N ALA A 192 -1.52 8.20 53.52
CA ALA A 192 -0.20 7.57 53.40
C ALA A 192 -0.18 6.38 52.43
N VAL A 193 -1.20 5.53 52.44
CA VAL A 193 -1.33 4.38 51.53
C VAL A 193 -1.56 4.83 50.08
N ARG A 194 -2.42 5.84 49.87
CA ARG A 194 -2.62 6.42 48.53
C ARG A 194 -1.35 7.11 48.02
N LEU A 195 -0.64 7.84 48.89
CA LEU A 195 0.65 8.45 48.55
C LEU A 195 1.70 7.40 48.21
N ARG A 196 1.80 6.28 48.95
CA ARG A 196 2.70 5.17 48.63
C ARG A 196 2.37 4.47 47.32
N LEU A 197 1.09 4.21 47.03
CA LEU A 197 0.66 3.63 45.75
C LEU A 197 0.98 4.57 44.58
N PHE A 198 0.75 5.87 44.75
CA PHE A 198 1.07 6.90 43.77
C PHE A 198 2.59 7.03 43.56
N ALA A 199 3.37 7.03 44.65
CA ALA A 199 4.83 7.08 44.62
C ALA A 199 5.44 5.82 43.99
N ALA A 200 4.90 4.63 44.27
CA ALA A 200 5.33 3.38 43.65
C ALA A 200 5.00 3.34 42.14
N GLY A 201 3.82 3.85 41.73
CA GLY A 201 3.48 4.02 40.32
C GLY A 201 4.37 5.02 39.61
N ALA A 202 4.64 6.17 40.23
CA ALA A 202 5.55 7.19 39.72
C ALA A 202 7.00 6.69 39.60
N ALA A 203 7.48 5.92 40.58
CA ALA A 203 8.79 5.29 40.54
C ALA A 203 8.88 4.25 39.42
N GLY A 204 7.84 3.43 39.21
CA GLY A 204 7.78 2.48 38.10
C GLY A 204 7.84 3.17 36.73
N VAL A 205 7.10 4.28 36.56
CA VAL A 205 7.17 5.10 35.35
C VAL A 205 8.56 5.71 35.17
N ALA A 206 9.16 6.25 36.23
CA ALA A 206 10.51 6.82 36.19
C ALA A 206 11.57 5.79 35.78
N VAL A 207 11.47 4.55 36.27
CA VAL A 207 12.37 3.45 35.88
C VAL A 207 12.21 3.10 34.40
N VAL A 208 10.98 2.99 33.90
CA VAL A 208 10.74 2.69 32.46
C VAL A 208 11.27 3.82 31.57
N VAL A 209 11.03 5.08 31.95
CA VAL A 209 11.54 6.25 31.23
C VAL A 209 13.08 6.29 31.26
N ALA A 210 13.71 6.02 32.40
CA ALA A 210 15.16 5.96 32.53
C ALA A 210 15.75 4.81 31.69
N LEU A 211 15.13 3.63 31.71
CA LEU A 211 15.56 2.49 30.89
C LEU A 211 15.46 2.81 29.40
N ALA A 212 14.36 3.45 28.97
CA ALA A 212 14.18 3.90 27.60
C ALA A 212 15.22 4.96 27.19
N ALA A 213 15.52 5.93 28.07
CA ALA A 213 16.54 6.95 27.83
C ALA A 213 17.96 6.36 27.74
N LEU A 214 18.24 5.29 28.49
CA LEU A 214 19.54 4.60 28.47
C LEU A 214 19.68 3.67 27.25
N LEU A 215 18.63 2.94 26.89
CA LEU A 215 18.65 1.94 25.81
C LEU A 215 18.42 2.54 24.43
N ALA A 216 17.66 3.62 24.31
CA ALA A 216 17.31 4.22 23.02
C ALA A 216 18.53 4.63 22.18
N PRO A 217 19.61 5.25 22.73
CA PRO A 217 20.80 5.60 21.95
C PRO A 217 21.54 4.37 21.40
N VAL A 218 21.62 3.30 22.19
CA VAL A 218 22.28 2.04 21.80
C VAL A 218 21.51 1.36 20.67
N VAL A 219 20.18 1.30 20.80
CA VAL A 219 19.31 0.74 19.76
C VAL A 219 19.33 1.60 18.49
N ALA A 220 19.32 2.93 18.63
CA ALA A 220 19.38 3.85 17.49
C ALA A 220 20.70 3.70 16.70
N GLY A 221 21.85 3.65 17.39
CA GLY A 221 23.15 3.45 16.74
C GLY A 221 23.24 2.13 15.96
N GLN A 222 22.67 1.05 16.49
CA GLN A 222 22.64 -0.24 15.77
C GLN A 222 21.73 -0.22 14.53
N VAL A 223 20.66 0.58 14.54
CA VAL A 223 19.72 0.69 13.42
C VAL A 223 20.27 1.58 12.30
N ASP A 224 21.00 2.64 12.64
CA ASP A 224 21.61 3.55 11.67
C ASP A 224 22.71 2.86 10.83
N ASP A 225 23.43 1.88 11.40
CA ASP A 225 24.49 1.14 10.69
C ASP A 225 23.94 0.16 9.62
N ARG A 226 22.73 -0.39 9.81
CA ARG A 226 22.11 -1.37 8.91
C ARG A 226 20.60 -1.18 8.81
N PRO A 227 20.12 -0.11 8.17
CA PRO A 227 18.70 0.13 8.06
C PRO A 227 18.03 -0.95 7.21
N VAL A 228 17.10 -1.67 7.82
CA VAL A 228 16.29 -2.70 7.16
C VAL A 228 15.04 -2.06 6.57
N ASP A 229 14.84 -2.21 5.27
CA ASP A 229 13.59 -1.86 4.59
C ASP A 229 12.94 -3.14 4.05
N PRO A 230 11.72 -3.51 4.51
CA PRO A 230 11.04 -4.71 4.03
C PRO A 230 10.79 -4.71 2.52
N ARG A 231 10.74 -3.54 1.88
CA ARG A 231 10.53 -3.40 0.43
C ARG A 231 11.73 -3.86 -0.40
N ARG A 232 12.93 -3.91 0.19
CA ARG A 232 14.14 -4.41 -0.51
C ARG A 232 14.10 -5.92 -0.78
N TYR A 233 13.26 -6.66 -0.04
CA TYR A 233 13.11 -8.11 -0.19
C TYR A 233 11.95 -8.51 -1.10
N VAL A 234 11.23 -7.53 -1.66
CA VAL A 234 10.10 -7.78 -2.56
C VAL A 234 10.41 -7.13 -3.89
N GLU A 235 10.58 -7.96 -4.91
CA GLU A 235 10.74 -7.45 -6.27
C GLU A 235 9.42 -6.83 -6.75
N PRO A 236 9.43 -5.54 -7.15
CA PRO A 236 8.25 -4.90 -7.67
C PRO A 236 7.90 -5.47 -9.06
N PRO A 237 6.61 -5.59 -9.39
CA PRO A 237 6.20 -5.96 -10.74
C PRO A 237 6.70 -4.90 -11.72
N GLN A 238 7.47 -5.34 -12.71
CA GLN A 238 8.05 -4.49 -13.75
C GLN A 238 7.08 -4.38 -14.94
N VAL A 239 6.97 -3.18 -15.50
CA VAL A 239 6.26 -3.00 -16.78
C VAL A 239 7.27 -3.28 -17.90
N GLU A 240 7.37 -4.54 -18.31
CA GLU A 240 8.36 -5.00 -19.31
C GLU A 240 8.09 -4.51 -20.75
N SER A 241 6.89 -3.99 -21.05
CA SER A 241 6.52 -3.60 -22.41
C SER A 241 6.73 -2.11 -22.69
N LEU A 242 7.92 -1.73 -23.13
CA LEU A 242 8.06 -0.59 -24.04
C LEU A 242 8.14 -1.14 -25.46
N ASP A 243 7.00 -1.16 -26.15
CA ASP A 243 6.90 -1.70 -27.51
C ASP A 243 7.58 -0.82 -28.58
N GLU A 244 8.13 0.36 -28.24
CA GLU A 244 8.81 1.21 -29.23
C GLU A 244 9.89 2.12 -28.64
N ASN A 245 11.09 2.06 -29.22
CA ASN A 245 12.18 3.00 -28.97
C ASN A 245 11.83 4.36 -29.60
N PRO A 246 11.67 5.45 -28.83
CA PRO A 246 11.27 6.76 -29.37
C PRO A 246 12.32 7.38 -30.28
N LEU A 247 13.58 6.93 -30.22
CA LEU A 247 14.65 7.41 -31.09
C LEU A 247 14.39 7.05 -32.57
N ILE A 248 13.79 5.89 -32.82
CA ILE A 248 13.44 5.42 -34.18
C ILE A 248 12.33 6.27 -34.80
N ARG A 249 11.52 6.95 -33.98
CA ARG A 249 10.40 7.79 -34.43
C ARG A 249 10.84 9.15 -34.98
N ILE A 250 12.08 9.58 -34.70
CA ILE A 250 12.61 10.88 -35.13
C ILE A 250 12.51 11.04 -36.65
N SER A 251 12.90 10.03 -37.43
CA SER A 251 12.84 10.10 -38.89
C SER A 251 11.39 10.15 -39.41
N GLY A 252 10.49 9.36 -38.81
CA GLY A 252 9.06 9.40 -39.13
C GLY A 252 8.41 10.75 -38.86
N TRP A 253 8.81 11.41 -37.76
CA TRP A 253 8.38 12.77 -37.42
C TRP A 253 9.01 13.83 -38.34
N ALA A 254 10.28 13.67 -38.71
CA ALA A 254 10.95 14.56 -39.65
C ALA A 254 10.29 14.56 -41.05
N LEU A 255 9.72 13.41 -41.47
CA LEU A 255 8.96 13.29 -42.72
C LEU A 255 7.55 13.89 -42.64
N ASN A 256 6.99 14.09 -41.44
CA ASN A 256 5.64 14.61 -41.23
C ASN A 256 5.63 15.80 -40.26
N PRO A 257 6.38 16.89 -40.56
CA PRO A 257 6.70 17.95 -39.60
C PRO A 257 5.47 18.67 -39.03
N ASP A 258 4.37 18.75 -39.78
CA ASP A 258 3.16 19.44 -39.38
C ASP A 258 2.25 18.65 -38.43
N GLN A 259 2.51 17.36 -38.22
CA GLN A 259 1.72 16.50 -37.34
C GLN A 259 1.69 17.09 -35.92
N LYS A 260 0.50 17.31 -35.37
CA LYS A 260 0.33 17.81 -34.00
C LYS A 260 0.43 16.66 -33.01
N LEU A 261 1.49 16.62 -32.21
CA LEU A 261 1.72 15.56 -31.24
C LEU A 261 1.07 15.87 -29.89
N LEU A 262 1.12 17.12 -29.46
CA LEU A 262 0.63 17.55 -28.15
C LEU A 262 0.37 19.07 -28.09
N ASP A 263 -0.30 19.51 -27.03
CA ASP A 263 -0.54 20.91 -26.69
C ASP A 263 0.02 21.17 -25.30
N VAL A 264 0.87 22.19 -25.15
CA VAL A 264 1.56 22.49 -23.88
C VAL A 264 1.32 23.93 -23.51
N ARG A 265 1.01 24.13 -22.22
CA ARG A 265 1.10 25.43 -21.57
C ARG A 265 2.04 25.33 -20.39
N THR A 266 3.00 26.25 -20.33
CA THR A 266 4.07 26.24 -19.35
C THR A 266 3.92 27.45 -18.42
N GLU A 267 3.77 27.18 -17.13
CA GLU A 267 3.71 28.18 -16.07
C GLU A 267 5.01 28.11 -15.23
N GLY A 268 5.79 29.20 -15.23
CA GLY A 268 7.07 29.30 -14.50
C GLY A 268 8.29 28.78 -15.27
N GLY A 269 9.49 29.17 -14.82
CA GLY A 269 10.80 28.69 -15.30
C GLY A 269 11.24 29.05 -16.73
N ALA A 270 10.49 29.92 -17.43
CA ALA A 270 10.91 30.51 -18.70
C ALA A 270 11.89 31.67 -18.47
N ALA A 271 13.12 31.37 -18.08
CA ALA A 271 14.19 32.36 -18.10
C ALA A 271 14.42 32.81 -19.55
N GLY A 272 14.12 34.07 -19.87
CA GLY A 272 14.31 34.64 -21.22
C GLY A 272 13.18 34.38 -22.23
N GLY A 273 12.02 33.86 -21.81
CA GLY A 273 10.84 33.72 -22.67
C GLY A 273 10.83 32.52 -23.63
N VAL A 274 11.89 31.70 -23.64
CA VAL A 274 11.95 30.43 -24.39
C VAL A 274 11.41 29.29 -23.51
N PRO A 275 10.47 28.46 -24.01
CA PRO A 275 9.99 27.30 -23.26
C PRO A 275 11.12 26.28 -22.98
N PRO A 276 11.11 25.60 -21.82
CA PRO A 276 12.10 24.57 -21.53
C PRO A 276 11.93 23.34 -22.42
N ARG A 277 13.05 22.64 -22.70
CA ARG A 277 13.03 21.34 -23.37
C ARG A 277 12.14 20.34 -22.62
N ILE A 278 11.28 19.66 -23.37
CA ILE A 278 10.37 18.65 -22.84
C ILE A 278 10.95 17.28 -23.16
N ARG A 279 11.28 16.50 -22.14
CA ARG A 279 11.88 15.17 -22.28
C ARG A 279 10.78 14.12 -22.43
N LEU A 280 10.90 13.26 -23.43
CA LEU A 280 10.02 12.10 -23.64
C LEU A 280 10.64 10.82 -23.07
N ALA A 281 11.94 10.60 -23.33
CA ALA A 281 12.66 9.42 -22.83
C ALA A 281 14.17 9.67 -22.73
N VAL A 282 14.81 8.91 -21.84
CA VAL A 282 16.27 8.88 -21.69
C VAL A 282 16.77 7.47 -21.97
N LEU A 283 17.73 7.37 -22.88
CA LEU A 283 18.29 6.13 -23.40
C LEU A 283 19.74 6.03 -22.96
N SER A 284 19.96 5.28 -21.88
CA SER A 284 21.29 5.12 -21.27
C SER A 284 21.95 3.79 -21.64
N ASN A 285 21.20 2.82 -22.13
CA ASN A 285 21.72 1.50 -22.48
C ASN A 285 21.91 1.38 -23.98
N TYR A 286 23.09 0.95 -24.41
CA TYR A 286 23.42 0.72 -25.81
C TYR A 286 24.18 -0.60 -25.94
N ASP A 287 23.72 -1.46 -26.84
CA ASP A 287 24.29 -2.79 -27.11
C ASP A 287 25.02 -2.89 -28.45
N GLY A 288 25.26 -1.76 -29.12
CA GLY A 288 25.86 -1.70 -30.45
C GLY A 288 24.85 -1.75 -31.59
N VAL A 289 23.59 -2.09 -31.28
CA VAL A 289 22.49 -2.12 -32.24
C VAL A 289 21.42 -1.10 -31.88
N THR A 290 20.98 -1.09 -30.62
CA THR A 290 19.82 -0.29 -30.18
C THR A 290 20.10 0.49 -28.90
N TRP A 291 19.71 1.76 -28.89
CA TRP A 291 19.59 2.57 -27.68
C TRP A 291 18.29 2.21 -26.96
N ARG A 292 18.36 1.77 -25.70
CA ARG A 292 17.20 1.29 -24.94
C ARG A 292 16.85 2.28 -23.82
N VAL A 293 15.54 2.47 -23.62
CA VAL A 293 15.02 3.25 -22.50
C VAL A 293 15.27 2.49 -21.19
N GLY A 294 15.52 3.20 -20.09
CA GLY A 294 15.68 2.61 -18.76
C GLY A 294 14.49 1.73 -18.38
N ALA A 295 14.74 0.46 -18.05
CA ALA A 295 13.75 -0.62 -18.15
C ALA A 295 12.95 -0.91 -16.86
N THR A 296 13.28 -0.28 -15.72
CA THR A 296 12.67 -0.60 -14.41
C THR A 296 11.59 0.39 -14.01
N TYR A 297 10.49 0.40 -14.76
CA TYR A 297 9.32 1.21 -14.41
C TYR A 297 8.58 0.63 -13.22
N ARG A 298 8.29 1.49 -12.24
CA ARG A 298 7.48 1.15 -11.07
C ARG A 298 6.26 2.06 -11.02
N ASN A 299 5.10 1.50 -10.69
CA ASN A 299 3.90 2.30 -10.49
C ASN A 299 4.15 3.37 -9.44
N ALA A 300 3.91 4.62 -9.81
CA ALA A 300 4.11 5.78 -8.97
C ALA A 300 2.77 6.40 -8.61
N GLY A 301 2.75 7.08 -7.47
CA GLY A 301 1.63 7.92 -7.10
C GLY A 301 1.61 9.22 -7.89
N ARG A 302 0.70 10.12 -7.49
CA ARG A 302 0.72 11.53 -7.91
C ARG A 302 2.06 12.22 -7.60
N ILE A 303 2.65 11.92 -6.44
CA ILE A 303 3.95 12.47 -6.05
C ILE A 303 5.02 11.46 -6.43
N LEU A 304 6.05 11.95 -7.12
CA LEU A 304 7.18 11.16 -7.57
C LEU A 304 8.33 11.25 -6.55
N PRO A 305 9.20 10.22 -6.48
CA PRO A 305 10.40 10.27 -5.66
C PRO A 305 11.22 11.53 -5.96
N ALA A 306 11.63 12.22 -4.90
CA ALA A 306 12.47 13.39 -5.01
C ALA A 306 13.90 12.98 -5.39
N THR A 307 14.37 13.33 -6.59
CA THR A 307 15.82 13.34 -6.87
C THR A 307 16.42 14.53 -6.13
N GLU A 308 17.42 14.30 -5.27
CA GLU A 308 18.14 15.43 -4.66
C GLU A 308 18.92 16.15 -5.75
N PRO A 309 18.74 17.47 -5.91
CA PRO A 309 19.51 18.22 -6.88
C PRO A 309 20.98 18.23 -6.45
N VAL A 310 21.86 18.43 -7.44
CA VAL A 310 23.28 18.61 -7.17
C VAL A 310 23.47 19.78 -6.17
N PRO A 311 24.29 19.63 -5.12
CA PRO A 311 24.47 20.68 -4.13
C PRO A 311 24.89 22.02 -4.75
N GLY A 312 24.19 23.09 -4.41
CA GLY A 312 24.45 24.44 -4.96
C GLY A 312 23.72 24.75 -6.27
N THR A 313 23.03 23.79 -6.88
CA THR A 313 22.24 24.01 -8.09
C THR A 313 20.91 24.69 -7.78
N ALA A 314 20.63 25.81 -8.45
CA ALA A 314 19.34 26.47 -8.35
C ALA A 314 18.24 25.62 -9.02
N THR A 315 17.07 25.52 -8.40
CA THR A 315 15.93 24.77 -8.93
C THR A 315 14.72 25.68 -9.09
N ASP A 316 14.18 25.75 -10.31
CA ASP A 316 12.98 26.51 -10.60
C ASP A 316 11.75 25.58 -10.79
N PRO A 317 10.64 25.81 -10.09
CA PRO A 317 9.43 25.05 -10.31
C PRO A 317 8.82 25.39 -11.68
N VAL A 318 8.55 24.37 -12.49
CA VAL A 318 7.89 24.48 -13.79
C VAL A 318 6.63 23.63 -13.77
N ARG A 319 5.49 24.24 -14.08
CA ARG A 319 4.19 23.57 -14.17
C ARG A 319 3.75 23.49 -15.62
N GLN A 320 3.56 22.28 -16.14
CA GLN A 320 3.13 22.04 -17.51
C GLN A 320 1.75 21.42 -17.54
N LYS A 321 0.84 22.04 -18.29
CA LYS A 321 -0.47 21.46 -18.64
C LYS A 321 -0.36 20.89 -20.05
N ILE A 322 -0.43 19.56 -20.17
CA ILE A 322 -0.20 18.86 -21.42
C ILE A 322 -1.48 18.15 -21.86
N THR A 323 -1.88 18.38 -23.10
CA THR A 323 -2.95 17.63 -23.77
C THR A 323 -2.36 16.82 -24.91
N VAL A 324 -2.50 15.49 -24.85
CA VAL A 324 -2.05 14.58 -25.90
C VAL A 324 -2.95 14.72 -27.13
N ALA A 325 -2.34 14.88 -28.30
CA ALA A 325 -3.01 14.80 -29.60
C ALA A 325 -2.62 13.48 -30.27
N ASP A 326 -1.75 13.48 -31.28
CA ASP A 326 -1.38 12.29 -32.05
C ASP A 326 -0.12 11.57 -31.51
N LEU A 327 0.40 11.94 -30.34
CA LEU A 327 1.50 11.20 -29.70
C LEU A 327 1.03 9.80 -29.27
N THR A 328 1.63 8.77 -29.87
CA THR A 328 1.33 7.36 -29.60
C THR A 328 2.31 6.73 -28.62
N GLY A 329 2.02 5.52 -28.13
CA GLY A 329 2.88 4.76 -27.23
C GLY A 329 2.51 4.94 -25.76
N ARG A 330 3.48 4.78 -24.87
CA ARG A 330 3.27 4.83 -23.40
C ARG A 330 4.04 5.96 -22.70
N LEU A 331 5.02 6.57 -23.36
CA LEU A 331 5.91 7.57 -22.76
C LEU A 331 5.19 8.90 -22.55
N LEU A 332 5.31 9.48 -21.35
CA LEU A 332 4.72 10.77 -21.02
C LEU A 332 5.79 11.88 -21.06
N PRO A 333 5.65 12.87 -21.95
CA PRO A 333 6.59 13.97 -22.00
C PRO A 333 6.48 14.90 -20.78
N ALA A 334 7.62 15.31 -20.24
CA ALA A 334 7.70 16.25 -19.13
C ALA A 334 9.05 16.99 -19.13
N VAL A 335 9.09 18.18 -18.56
CA VAL A 335 10.36 18.82 -18.17
C VAL A 335 11.08 17.89 -17.17
N PRO A 336 12.42 17.74 -17.28
CA PRO A 336 13.20 16.88 -16.39
C PRO A 336 12.89 17.08 -14.90
N THR A 337 13.18 16.07 -14.09
CA THR A 337 12.98 16.11 -12.62
C THR A 337 11.53 16.40 -12.21
N ALA A 338 10.59 15.64 -12.79
CA ALA A 338 9.18 15.65 -12.41
C ALA A 338 9.00 15.27 -10.93
N ARG A 339 8.19 16.06 -10.21
CA ARG A 339 7.88 15.90 -8.77
C ARG A 339 6.44 15.50 -8.54
N GLU A 340 5.52 16.01 -9.36
CA GLU A 340 4.10 15.74 -9.24
C GLU A 340 3.46 15.54 -10.62
N VAL A 341 2.59 14.54 -10.75
CA VAL A 341 1.79 14.30 -11.95
C VAL A 341 0.32 14.10 -11.56
N THR A 342 -0.58 14.90 -12.14
CA THR A 342 -2.03 14.78 -11.96
C THR A 342 -2.74 14.56 -13.29
N GLY A 343 -3.95 14.00 -13.26
CA GLY A 343 -4.74 13.72 -14.47
C GLY A 343 -4.37 12.42 -15.20
N ALA A 344 -3.25 11.79 -14.85
CA ALA A 344 -2.86 10.46 -15.35
C ALA A 344 -2.26 9.60 -14.23
N ARG A 345 -2.51 8.29 -14.28
CA ARG A 345 -1.74 7.30 -13.50
C ARG A 345 -0.46 6.98 -14.26
N VAL A 346 0.67 7.01 -13.56
CA VAL A 346 1.99 6.90 -14.18
C VAL A 346 2.82 5.83 -13.50
N ALA A 347 3.67 5.17 -14.28
CA ALA A 347 4.83 4.48 -13.75
C ALA A 347 6.08 5.30 -14.09
N TYR A 348 7.08 5.23 -13.22
CA TYR A 348 8.25 6.09 -13.24
C TYR A 348 9.50 5.24 -13.06
N ASP A 349 10.54 5.58 -13.81
CA ASP A 349 11.88 5.02 -13.63
C ASP A 349 12.75 6.02 -12.83
N PRO A 350 13.10 5.70 -11.58
CA PRO A 350 13.85 6.61 -10.70
C PRO A 350 15.27 6.91 -11.17
N GLU A 351 15.86 6.06 -12.01
CA GLU A 351 17.24 6.28 -12.46
C GLU A 351 17.32 7.27 -13.63
N THR A 352 16.37 7.19 -14.56
CA THR A 352 16.35 8.05 -15.76
C THR A 352 15.41 9.24 -15.64
N GLY A 353 14.45 9.18 -14.71
CA GLY A 353 13.39 10.17 -14.58
C GLY A 353 12.28 10.03 -15.64
N THR A 354 12.25 8.92 -16.38
CA THR A 354 11.28 8.70 -17.48
C THR A 354 9.90 8.32 -16.93
N LEU A 355 8.85 8.93 -17.50
CA LEU A 355 7.46 8.66 -17.15
C LEU A 355 6.78 7.82 -18.23
N ILE A 356 6.00 6.84 -17.81
CA ILE A 356 5.10 6.08 -18.69
C ILE A 356 3.69 6.04 -18.14
N ARG A 357 2.70 5.91 -19.03
CA ARG A 357 1.35 5.49 -18.71
C ARG A 357 1.20 4.01 -19.09
N PRO A 358 1.04 3.09 -18.12
CA PRO A 358 0.93 1.66 -18.40
C PRO A 358 -0.21 1.31 -19.37
N GLU A 359 -1.32 2.06 -19.35
CA GLU A 359 -2.47 1.81 -20.24
C GLU A 359 -2.30 2.38 -21.67
N GLY A 360 -1.17 3.03 -21.97
CA GLY A 360 -0.93 3.72 -23.25
C GLY A 360 -1.51 5.13 -23.29
N LEU A 361 -1.12 5.90 -24.30
CA LEU A 361 -1.65 7.24 -24.55
C LEU A 361 -2.92 7.17 -25.42
N ALA A 362 -3.83 8.12 -25.20
CA ALA A 362 -5.03 8.30 -26.01
C ALA A 362 -5.19 9.78 -26.37
N PRO A 363 -5.62 10.12 -27.59
CA PRO A 363 -5.94 11.49 -27.96
C PRO A 363 -6.93 12.13 -26.98
N GLY A 364 -6.64 13.36 -26.56
CA GLY A 364 -7.43 14.09 -25.57
C GLY A 364 -7.07 13.80 -24.11
N LEU A 365 -6.10 12.91 -23.83
CA LEU A 365 -5.55 12.74 -22.48
C LEU A 365 -4.96 14.06 -21.98
N ARG A 366 -5.47 14.54 -20.84
CA ARG A 366 -4.99 15.76 -20.18
C ARG A 366 -4.33 15.40 -18.86
N TYR A 367 -3.12 15.89 -18.67
CA TYR A 367 -2.40 15.72 -17.43
C TYR A 367 -1.57 16.97 -17.15
N GLU A 368 -1.21 17.13 -15.89
CA GLU A 368 -0.41 18.24 -15.42
C GLU A 368 0.81 17.70 -14.69
N VAL A 369 1.98 18.24 -15.01
CA VAL A 369 3.25 17.84 -14.41
C VAL A 369 3.87 19.06 -13.75
N THR A 370 4.28 18.93 -12.49
CA THR A 370 5.14 19.89 -11.82
C THR A 370 6.54 19.32 -11.73
N SER A 371 7.52 20.00 -12.32
CA SER A 371 8.93 19.63 -12.38
C SER A 371 9.79 20.65 -11.64
N ALA A 372 10.93 20.22 -11.12
CA ALA A 372 11.91 21.10 -10.48
C ALA A 372 13.12 21.28 -11.41
N ARG A 373 13.05 22.23 -12.35
CA ARG A 373 14.09 22.43 -13.36
C ARG A 373 15.39 22.86 -12.69
N GLU A 374 16.40 22.01 -12.78
CA GLU A 374 17.76 22.30 -12.34
C GLU A 374 18.44 23.28 -13.31
N GLN A 375 19.11 24.29 -12.76
CA GLN A 375 19.94 25.25 -13.47
C GLN A 375 21.39 25.09 -13.01
N PRO A 376 22.14 24.14 -13.61
CA PRO A 376 23.55 23.99 -13.29
C PRO A 376 24.32 25.26 -13.67
N ASP A 377 25.30 25.64 -12.84
CA ASP A 377 26.23 26.72 -13.18
C ASP A 377 27.19 26.23 -14.26
N LEU A 378 26.91 26.62 -15.51
CA LEU A 378 27.67 26.18 -16.68
C LEU A 378 29.12 26.68 -16.65
N ASN A 379 29.45 27.70 -15.85
CA ASN A 379 30.83 28.15 -15.70
C ASN A 379 31.72 27.07 -15.07
N LEU A 380 31.14 26.25 -14.19
CA LEU A 380 31.85 25.17 -13.49
C LEU A 380 32.15 23.96 -14.38
N VAL A 381 31.38 23.76 -15.46
CA VAL A 381 31.53 22.61 -16.37
C VAL A 381 32.91 22.56 -17.01
N SER A 382 33.49 23.73 -17.31
CA SER A 382 34.82 23.86 -17.93
C SER A 382 35.94 23.21 -17.11
N THR A 383 35.80 23.22 -15.79
CA THR A 383 36.76 22.65 -14.83
C THR A 383 36.30 21.34 -14.20
N ALA A 384 35.07 20.89 -14.50
CA ALA A 384 34.48 19.71 -13.89
C ALA A 384 35.09 18.41 -14.46
N ASN A 385 35.35 17.46 -13.57
CA ASN A 385 35.70 16.10 -13.95
C ASN A 385 34.45 15.27 -14.26
N VAL A 386 34.66 14.07 -14.80
CA VAL A 386 33.60 13.08 -14.97
C VAL A 386 33.65 12.08 -13.81
N PRO A 387 32.49 11.67 -13.25
CA PRO A 387 32.45 10.66 -12.22
C PRO A 387 33.00 9.31 -12.71
N ALA A 388 33.51 8.50 -11.78
CA ALA A 388 34.04 7.16 -12.03
C ALA A 388 33.41 6.12 -11.08
N GLY A 389 33.62 4.84 -11.39
CA GLY A 389 33.13 3.71 -10.57
C GLY A 389 31.82 3.09 -11.06
N ASP A 390 31.29 2.16 -10.27
CA ASP A 390 30.18 1.29 -10.67
C ASP A 390 28.88 2.07 -10.96
N ALA A 391 28.68 3.22 -10.30
CA ALA A 391 27.50 4.07 -10.48
C ALA A 391 27.33 4.59 -11.93
N VAL A 392 28.45 4.73 -12.66
CA VAL A 392 28.47 5.28 -14.03
C VAL A 392 28.93 4.27 -15.07
N ALA A 393 29.32 3.06 -14.65
CA ALA A 393 29.76 2.00 -15.55
C ALA A 393 28.77 1.74 -16.69
N ARG A 394 27.47 1.85 -16.41
CA ARG A 394 26.40 1.69 -17.41
C ARG A 394 26.44 2.74 -18.53
N VAL A 395 26.67 4.00 -18.19
CA VAL A 395 26.68 5.14 -19.13
C VAL A 395 28.06 5.38 -19.76
N LEU A 396 29.08 4.67 -19.27
CA LEU A 396 30.42 4.58 -19.87
C LEU A 396 30.58 3.34 -20.77
N ARG A 397 29.71 2.33 -20.63
CA ARG A 397 29.84 1.06 -21.35
C ARG A 397 29.80 1.28 -22.87
N VAL A 398 30.89 0.90 -23.53
CA VAL A 398 30.98 0.72 -24.98
C VAL A 398 30.61 -0.74 -25.28
N ALA A 399 29.70 -0.96 -26.22
CA ALA A 399 29.34 -2.31 -26.62
C ALA A 399 30.47 -2.98 -27.43
N ASP A 400 30.48 -4.31 -27.41
CA ASP A 400 31.46 -5.09 -28.17
C ASP A 400 31.28 -4.84 -29.68
N GLY A 401 32.37 -4.91 -30.44
CA GLY A 401 32.32 -4.72 -31.89
C GLY A 401 32.27 -3.26 -32.37
N ALA A 402 32.51 -2.28 -31.50
CA ALA A 402 32.65 -0.88 -31.93
C ALA A 402 33.74 -0.75 -33.03
N PRO A 403 33.42 -0.22 -34.23
CA PRO A 403 34.35 -0.13 -35.36
C PRO A 403 35.62 0.65 -35.04
N GLU A 404 36.76 0.17 -35.53
CA GLU A 404 38.08 0.77 -35.24
C GLU A 404 38.17 2.23 -35.71
N GLN A 405 37.53 2.58 -36.84
CA GLN A 405 37.46 3.96 -37.31
C GLN A 405 36.81 4.90 -36.29
N MET A 406 35.76 4.47 -35.58
CA MET A 406 35.14 5.27 -34.52
C MET A 406 36.05 5.41 -33.30
N ARG A 407 36.78 4.35 -32.93
CA ARG A 407 37.75 4.38 -31.83
C ARG A 407 38.87 5.37 -32.12
N ARG A 408 39.41 5.34 -33.33
CA ARG A 408 40.45 6.26 -33.80
C ARG A 408 39.96 7.71 -33.80
N LEU A 409 38.77 7.97 -34.34
CA LEU A 409 38.16 9.30 -34.33
C LEU A 409 37.96 9.82 -32.90
N ALA A 410 37.38 9.01 -32.01
CA ALA A 410 37.18 9.39 -30.62
C ALA A 410 38.50 9.64 -29.87
N SER A 411 39.53 8.83 -30.15
CA SER A 411 40.86 9.00 -29.55
C SER A 411 41.53 10.28 -30.03
N GLN A 412 41.47 10.59 -31.33
CA GLN A 412 42.02 11.84 -31.87
C GLN A 412 41.35 13.07 -31.25
N LEU A 413 40.01 13.12 -31.24
CA LEU A 413 39.26 14.21 -30.64
C LEU A 413 39.52 14.35 -29.13
N ALA A 414 39.83 13.25 -28.46
CA ALA A 414 40.14 13.23 -27.03
C ALA A 414 41.58 13.65 -26.71
N GLU A 415 42.58 13.21 -27.47
CA GLU A 415 44.01 13.51 -27.22
C GLU A 415 44.33 15.00 -27.43
N GLU A 416 43.64 15.65 -28.37
CA GLU A 416 43.77 17.08 -28.62
C GLU A 416 43.14 17.95 -27.50
N ASN A 417 42.35 17.35 -26.59
CA ASN A 417 41.55 18.05 -25.59
C ASN A 417 41.66 17.42 -24.19
N GLY A 418 42.39 18.06 -23.27
CA GLY A 418 42.62 17.50 -21.92
C GLY A 418 41.39 17.47 -21.00
N ALA A 419 40.56 18.51 -21.01
CA ALA A 419 39.41 18.62 -20.09
C ALA A 419 38.19 17.82 -20.61
N PRO A 420 37.40 17.14 -19.76
CA PRO A 420 36.23 16.39 -20.22
C PRO A 420 35.20 17.23 -20.97
N CYS A 421 34.96 18.48 -20.53
CA CYS A 421 34.09 19.41 -21.25
C CYS A 421 34.66 19.78 -22.64
N ALA A 422 35.99 19.97 -22.75
CA ALA A 422 36.64 20.27 -24.02
C ALA A 422 36.53 19.08 -24.99
N ARG A 423 36.69 17.84 -24.50
CA ARG A 423 36.47 16.62 -25.31
C ARG A 423 35.03 16.53 -25.80
N ALA A 424 34.05 16.80 -24.93
CA ALA A 424 32.64 16.82 -25.32
C ALA A 424 32.35 17.90 -26.37
N ALA A 425 32.88 19.11 -26.19
CA ALA A 425 32.75 20.20 -27.15
C ALA A 425 33.38 19.84 -28.50
N ALA A 426 34.60 19.30 -28.52
CA ALA A 426 35.28 18.89 -29.75
C ALA A 426 34.48 17.84 -30.54
N ILE A 427 33.82 16.89 -29.86
CA ILE A 427 32.94 15.92 -30.53
C ILE A 427 31.69 16.61 -31.10
N ALA A 428 31.07 17.54 -30.37
CA ALA A 428 29.92 18.30 -30.87
C ALA A 428 30.29 19.15 -32.09
N ASP A 429 31.39 19.91 -32.00
CA ASP A 429 31.87 20.80 -33.05
C ASP A 429 32.27 19.99 -34.29
N PHE A 430 32.98 18.87 -34.13
CA PHE A 430 33.32 17.99 -35.25
C PHE A 430 32.08 17.51 -36.01
N LEU A 431 31.04 17.08 -35.27
CA LEU A 431 29.78 16.65 -35.88
C LEU A 431 29.03 17.81 -36.55
N ALA A 432 29.02 18.99 -35.93
CA ALA A 432 28.34 20.17 -36.46
C ALA A 432 29.01 20.69 -37.75
N GLU A 433 30.34 20.62 -37.83
CA GLU A 433 31.11 21.20 -38.94
C GLU A 433 31.20 20.28 -40.17
N HIS A 434 31.07 18.96 -40.01
CA HIS A 434 31.35 17.99 -41.09
C HIS A 434 30.12 17.27 -41.66
N TYR A 435 28.97 17.35 -40.99
CA TYR A 435 27.79 16.54 -41.30
C TYR A 435 26.55 17.39 -41.59
N ARG A 436 25.62 16.87 -42.39
CA ARG A 436 24.40 17.58 -42.79
C ARG A 436 23.13 16.95 -42.21
N VAL A 437 22.21 17.80 -41.80
CA VAL A 437 20.87 17.37 -41.38
C VAL A 437 19.98 17.14 -42.59
N THR A 438 19.28 16.01 -42.63
CA THR A 438 18.45 15.59 -43.75
C THR A 438 17.31 14.71 -43.24
N ALA A 439 16.05 15.09 -43.54
CA ALA A 439 14.86 14.40 -43.04
C ALA A 439 14.67 12.98 -43.61
N ASP A 440 15.08 12.75 -44.86
CA ASP A 440 15.02 11.47 -45.57
C ASP A 440 16.31 10.64 -45.43
N ALA A 441 17.18 10.97 -44.47
CA ALA A 441 18.40 10.22 -44.23
C ALA A 441 18.09 8.77 -43.76
N PRO A 442 18.94 7.79 -44.12
CA PRO A 442 18.78 6.42 -43.63
C PRO A 442 18.72 6.39 -42.09
N SER A 443 17.59 5.89 -41.56
CA SER A 443 17.38 5.84 -40.11
C SER A 443 18.20 4.73 -39.46
N GLY A 444 18.30 4.79 -38.13
CA GLY A 444 18.96 3.78 -37.33
C GLY A 444 20.27 4.24 -36.71
N HIS A 445 20.65 3.52 -35.66
CA HIS A 445 21.75 3.87 -34.76
C HIS A 445 22.58 2.63 -34.34
N ALA A 446 22.48 1.54 -35.10
CA ALA A 446 23.40 0.42 -34.98
C ALA A 446 24.79 0.82 -35.51
N TYR A 447 25.85 0.14 -35.08
CA TYR A 447 27.21 0.44 -35.54
C TYR A 447 27.37 0.55 -37.07
N PRO A 448 26.77 -0.32 -37.90
CA PRO A 448 26.83 -0.16 -39.36
C PRO A 448 26.19 1.15 -39.86
N ASN A 449 25.03 1.53 -39.30
CA ASN A 449 24.34 2.77 -39.66
C ASN A 449 25.13 4.00 -39.23
N LEU A 450 25.67 3.99 -38.01
CA LEU A 450 26.52 5.07 -37.52
C LEU A 450 27.84 5.14 -38.29
N GLY A 451 28.41 4.00 -38.69
CA GLY A 451 29.60 3.95 -39.52
C GLY A 451 29.35 4.51 -40.92
N PHE A 452 28.19 4.19 -41.51
CA PHE A 452 27.77 4.78 -42.78
C PHE A 452 27.49 6.28 -42.67
N PHE A 453 26.88 6.74 -41.59
CA PHE A 453 26.70 8.16 -41.33
C PHE A 453 28.05 8.87 -41.18
N LEU A 454 28.96 8.36 -40.34
CA LEU A 454 30.24 8.99 -40.02
C LEU A 454 31.24 8.96 -41.18
N PHE A 455 31.31 7.83 -41.90
CA PHE A 455 32.40 7.53 -42.85
C PHE A 455 31.92 7.08 -44.23
N GLY A 456 30.61 6.98 -44.46
CA GLY A 456 30.06 6.61 -45.74
C GLY A 456 30.29 7.70 -46.80
N PRO A 457 30.28 7.31 -48.09
CA PRO A 457 30.50 8.26 -49.18
C PRO A 457 29.36 9.29 -49.24
N ARG A 458 29.72 10.58 -49.32
CA ARG A 458 28.76 11.71 -49.43
C ARG A 458 27.72 11.51 -50.52
N ASN A 459 28.17 11.14 -51.71
CA ASN A 459 27.29 10.92 -52.87
C ASN A 459 26.40 9.69 -52.72
N GLY A 460 26.72 8.77 -51.80
CA GLY A 460 25.94 7.57 -51.50
C GLY A 460 24.91 7.77 -50.39
N GLY A 461 24.81 8.97 -49.79
CA GLY A 461 23.93 9.24 -48.65
C GLY A 461 24.63 9.19 -47.29
N GLY A 462 25.95 8.93 -47.25
CA GLY A 462 26.76 9.11 -46.04
C GLY A 462 26.89 10.58 -45.66
N GLN A 463 27.31 10.85 -44.43
CA GLN A 463 27.44 12.19 -43.85
C GLN A 463 26.15 13.03 -43.81
N ARG A 464 25.00 12.38 -44.02
CA ARG A 464 23.66 12.95 -43.92
C ARG A 464 22.87 12.17 -42.88
N GLY A 465 22.27 12.87 -41.91
CA GLY A 465 21.57 12.24 -40.79
C GLY A 465 20.42 13.08 -40.26
N THR A 466 19.59 12.47 -39.43
CA THR A 466 18.63 13.16 -38.57
C THR A 466 19.24 13.34 -37.17
N SER A 467 18.57 14.06 -36.26
CA SER A 467 19.02 14.21 -34.88
C SER A 467 19.25 12.86 -34.17
N GLU A 468 18.62 11.77 -34.62
CA GLU A 468 18.94 10.40 -34.18
C GLU A 468 20.42 10.06 -34.39
N GLN A 469 20.93 10.19 -35.62
CA GLN A 469 22.30 9.80 -35.97
C GLN A 469 23.33 10.71 -35.30
N PHE A 470 23.05 12.01 -35.23
CA PHE A 470 23.93 12.98 -34.57
C PHE A 470 24.05 12.71 -33.07
N ALA A 471 22.93 12.57 -32.35
CA ALA A 471 22.95 12.31 -30.91
C ALA A 471 23.54 10.93 -30.58
N ALA A 472 23.21 9.89 -31.37
CA ALA A 472 23.76 8.56 -31.18
C ALA A 472 25.28 8.51 -31.45
N SER A 473 25.75 9.17 -32.51
CA SER A 473 27.19 9.24 -32.84
C SER A 473 27.95 9.99 -31.76
N PHE A 474 27.45 11.15 -31.32
CA PHE A 474 28.06 11.88 -30.20
C PHE A 474 28.17 11.00 -28.96
N ALA A 475 27.09 10.31 -28.59
CA ALA A 475 27.08 9.49 -27.39
C ALA A 475 28.08 8.32 -27.48
N VAL A 476 28.17 7.64 -28.63
CA VAL A 476 29.15 6.57 -28.86
C VAL A 476 30.59 7.08 -28.82
N LEU A 477 30.90 8.17 -29.55
CA LEU A 477 32.22 8.79 -29.56
C LEU A 477 32.60 9.30 -28.17
N GLY A 478 31.64 9.87 -27.42
CA GLY A 478 31.83 10.29 -26.05
C GLY A 478 32.21 9.14 -25.12
N ARG A 479 31.53 7.99 -25.20
CA ARG A 479 31.90 6.80 -24.40
C ARG A 479 33.28 6.26 -24.76
N LEU A 480 33.61 6.25 -26.05
CA LEU A 480 34.95 5.87 -26.54
C LEU A 480 36.03 6.83 -26.02
N ALA A 481 35.69 8.11 -25.85
CA ALA A 481 36.53 9.13 -25.21
C ALA A 481 36.47 9.11 -23.67
N GLY A 482 35.80 8.13 -23.04
CA GLY A 482 35.69 8.03 -21.58
C GLY A 482 34.76 9.05 -20.93
N LEU A 483 33.80 9.60 -21.69
CA LEU A 483 32.75 10.48 -21.17
C LEU A 483 31.48 9.67 -20.88
N PRO A 484 30.86 9.82 -19.69
CA PRO A 484 29.60 9.18 -19.36
C PRO A 484 28.46 9.86 -20.13
N THR A 485 27.92 9.18 -21.16
CA THR A 485 26.92 9.76 -22.07
C THR A 485 25.60 9.01 -22.08
N ARG A 486 24.52 9.73 -22.39
CA ARG A 486 23.19 9.18 -22.69
C ARG A 486 22.53 9.95 -23.82
N VAL A 487 21.62 9.30 -24.54
CA VAL A 487 20.78 9.95 -25.56
C VAL A 487 19.44 10.29 -24.94
N VAL A 488 18.93 11.48 -25.20
CA VAL A 488 17.62 11.93 -24.76
C VAL A 488 16.77 12.26 -25.96
N VAL A 489 15.51 11.81 -25.94
CA VAL A 489 14.51 12.12 -26.97
C VAL A 489 13.42 12.96 -26.34
N GLY A 490 12.98 14.00 -27.03
CA GLY A 490 11.98 14.93 -26.52
C GLY A 490 11.54 15.96 -27.56
N PHE A 491 11.17 17.13 -27.08
CA PHE A 491 10.67 18.24 -27.87
C PHE A 491 11.32 19.56 -27.42
N GLU A 492 11.62 20.43 -28.38
CA GLU A 492 12.13 21.79 -28.16
C GLU A 492 11.15 22.82 -28.74
N PRO A 493 10.02 23.07 -28.04
CA PRO A 493 8.99 23.95 -28.56
C PRO A 493 9.44 25.41 -28.56
N LYS A 494 9.10 26.13 -29.64
CA LYS A 494 9.44 27.55 -29.80
C LYS A 494 8.57 28.49 -28.96
N ALA A 495 7.35 28.07 -28.64
CA ALA A 495 6.38 28.81 -27.84
C ALA A 495 5.39 27.83 -27.19
N ASP A 496 4.61 28.33 -26.24
CA ASP A 496 3.45 27.60 -25.73
C ASP A 496 2.40 27.39 -26.84
N GLY A 497 1.68 26.27 -26.77
CA GLY A 497 0.67 25.88 -27.74
C GLY A 497 0.96 24.52 -28.38
N PRO A 498 0.66 24.34 -29.69
CA PRO A 498 0.81 23.04 -30.34
C PRO A 498 2.30 22.70 -30.53
N VAL A 499 2.71 21.58 -29.95
CA VAL A 499 4.01 20.97 -30.22
C VAL A 499 3.83 19.98 -31.36
N ARG A 500 4.60 20.18 -32.43
CA ARG A 500 4.52 19.42 -33.67
C ARG A 500 5.67 18.43 -33.77
N ALA A 501 5.56 17.52 -34.72
CA ALA A 501 6.63 16.59 -35.08
C ALA A 501 7.93 17.32 -35.48
N ALA A 502 7.85 18.53 -36.05
CA ALA A 502 9.01 19.38 -36.33
C ALA A 502 9.78 19.83 -35.07
N ASP A 503 9.13 19.85 -33.90
CA ASP A 503 9.78 20.20 -32.64
C ASP A 503 10.45 18.98 -31.99
N ALA A 504 10.27 17.77 -32.55
CA ALA A 504 10.84 16.55 -32.00
C ALA A 504 12.35 16.51 -32.23
N TYR A 505 13.09 16.25 -31.16
CA TYR A 505 14.54 16.37 -31.17
C TYR A 505 15.19 15.30 -30.29
N ALA A 506 16.37 14.84 -30.72
CA ALA A 506 17.22 13.95 -29.95
C ALA A 506 18.55 14.68 -29.67
N TRP A 507 18.98 14.67 -28.41
CA TRP A 507 20.23 15.30 -27.99
C TRP A 507 21.02 14.40 -27.04
N PRO A 508 22.35 14.47 -27.06
CA PRO A 508 23.18 13.82 -26.07
C PRO A 508 23.29 14.64 -24.78
N GLU A 509 23.45 13.95 -23.65
CA GLU A 509 23.83 14.55 -22.37
C GLU A 509 25.10 13.87 -21.83
N VAL A 510 25.98 14.66 -21.21
CA VAL A 510 27.21 14.20 -20.54
C VAL A 510 27.10 14.47 -19.04
N LEU A 511 27.47 13.50 -18.21
CA LEU A 511 27.45 13.65 -16.75
C LEU A 511 28.77 14.22 -16.23
N PHE A 512 28.70 15.35 -15.52
CA PHE A 512 29.83 15.98 -14.85
C PHE A 512 29.70 15.92 -13.34
N GLU A 513 30.81 15.71 -12.65
CA GLU A 513 30.88 15.71 -11.19
C GLU A 513 30.58 17.12 -10.65
N GLY A 514 29.71 17.21 -9.64
CA GLY A 514 29.33 18.49 -9.04
C GLY A 514 28.48 19.42 -9.92
N VAL A 515 28.15 19.02 -11.15
CA VAL A 515 27.27 19.79 -12.06
C VAL A 515 26.04 18.99 -12.51
N GLY A 516 26.18 17.68 -12.70
CA GLY A 516 25.09 16.81 -13.17
C GLY A 516 25.09 16.62 -14.68
N TRP A 517 23.92 16.30 -15.24
CA TRP A 517 23.75 16.02 -16.67
C TRP A 517 23.66 17.32 -17.47
N VAL A 518 24.62 17.53 -18.37
CA VAL A 518 24.68 18.72 -19.23
C VAL A 518 24.34 18.32 -20.68
N PRO A 519 23.36 18.97 -21.32
CA PRO A 519 23.02 18.72 -22.72
C PRO A 519 24.06 19.34 -23.66
N PHE A 520 24.41 18.62 -24.72
CA PHE A 520 25.21 19.12 -25.85
C PHE A 520 24.36 19.13 -27.11
N ASP A 521 24.73 19.98 -28.07
CA ASP A 521 24.07 20.07 -29.36
C ASP A 521 25.07 19.80 -30.49
N PRO A 522 25.09 18.59 -31.06
CA PRO A 522 25.98 18.23 -32.16
C PRO A 522 25.45 18.66 -33.54
N MET A 523 24.35 19.40 -33.62
CA MET A 523 23.74 19.76 -34.90
C MET A 523 24.53 20.85 -35.63
N PRO A 524 24.54 20.82 -36.98
CA PRO A 524 25.18 21.85 -37.78
C PRO A 524 24.54 23.21 -37.54
N ARG A 525 25.37 24.26 -37.60
CA ARG A 525 24.89 25.64 -37.52
C ARG A 525 24.07 25.98 -38.78
N PRO A 526 23.01 26.79 -38.65
CA PRO A 526 22.28 27.27 -39.82
C PRO A 526 23.23 27.96 -40.81
N ASP A 527 23.06 27.66 -42.10
CA ASP A 527 23.75 28.31 -43.22
C ASP A 527 25.26 28.03 -43.38
N GLU A 528 25.82 27.04 -42.66
CA GLU A 528 27.21 26.60 -42.82
C GLU A 528 27.31 25.35 -43.73
N GLU A 529 28.23 25.37 -44.71
CA GLU A 529 28.46 24.20 -45.57
C GLU A 529 29.38 23.17 -44.88
N PRO A 530 29.05 21.86 -44.91
CA PRO A 530 29.85 20.85 -44.24
C PRO A 530 31.27 20.71 -44.82
N ARG A 531 32.28 20.80 -43.96
CA ARG A 531 33.70 20.57 -44.30
C ARG A 531 33.94 19.09 -44.58
N PRO A 532 34.78 18.69 -45.56
CA PRO A 532 35.15 17.29 -45.81
C PRO A 532 35.76 16.60 -44.58
N VAL A 533 35.18 15.47 -44.15
CA VAL A 533 35.71 14.66 -43.03
C VAL A 533 37.17 14.26 -43.31
N GLU A 534 37.52 14.06 -44.59
CA GLU A 534 38.85 13.68 -45.06
C GLU A 534 39.92 14.77 -44.92
N GLU A 535 39.52 16.02 -44.62
CA GLU A 535 40.44 17.12 -44.32
C GLU A 535 40.98 17.02 -42.90
N ASP A 536 40.12 16.71 -41.93
CA ASP A 536 40.45 16.69 -40.49
C ASP A 536 40.68 15.25 -39.96
N PHE A 537 40.16 14.22 -40.64
CA PHE A 537 40.33 12.81 -40.31
C PHE A 537 40.81 11.99 -41.53
N ARG A 538 42.12 11.73 -41.60
CA ARG A 538 42.70 10.81 -42.61
C ARG A 538 43.05 9.47 -41.97
N PRO A 539 42.37 8.36 -42.30
CA PRO A 539 42.92 7.05 -41.97
C PRO A 539 44.27 6.89 -42.68
N LYS A 540 45.33 6.62 -41.91
CA LYS A 540 46.61 6.18 -42.48
C LYS A 540 46.33 4.92 -43.31
N PRO A 541 46.79 4.79 -44.56
CA PRO A 541 46.47 3.62 -45.39
C PRO A 541 46.85 2.33 -44.66
N GLU A 542 45.88 1.45 -44.43
CA GLU A 542 46.16 0.06 -44.06
C GLU A 542 46.72 -0.65 -45.30
N ASP A 543 47.89 -1.27 -45.17
CA ASP A 543 48.47 -2.10 -46.22
C ASP A 543 47.48 -3.23 -46.57
N PRO A 544 47.23 -3.50 -47.87
CA PRO A 544 46.22 -4.47 -48.27
C PRO A 544 46.60 -5.88 -47.81
N PRO A 545 45.66 -6.66 -47.23
CA PRO A 545 45.89 -8.08 -46.98
C PRO A 545 46.03 -8.83 -48.32
N PRO A 546 46.85 -9.90 -48.38
CA PRO A 546 47.06 -10.65 -49.61
C PRO A 546 45.76 -11.33 -50.07
N SER A 547 45.49 -11.26 -51.38
CA SER A 547 44.35 -11.89 -52.03
C SER A 547 44.31 -13.40 -51.78
N GLU A 548 43.24 -13.88 -51.15
CA GLU A 548 42.84 -15.28 -51.23
C GLU A 548 41.83 -15.49 -52.37
N VAL A 549 42.05 -16.58 -53.10
CA VAL A 549 41.34 -17.05 -54.29
C VAL A 549 39.91 -17.48 -53.94
N PRO A 550 38.87 -17.20 -54.76
CA PRO A 550 37.51 -17.61 -54.46
C PRO A 550 37.29 -19.12 -54.70
N ALA A 551 36.77 -19.81 -53.70
CA ALA A 551 36.16 -21.14 -53.85
C ALA A 551 34.67 -21.00 -54.23
N PRO A 552 34.08 -21.97 -54.96
CA PRO A 552 32.84 -21.75 -55.70
C PRO A 552 31.57 -21.81 -54.84
N THR A 553 30.59 -21.03 -55.30
CA THR A 553 29.17 -20.98 -54.94
C THR A 553 28.51 -22.36 -54.84
N VAL A 554 27.79 -22.59 -53.74
CA VAL A 554 26.73 -23.61 -53.67
C VAL A 554 25.39 -22.87 -53.54
N GLU A 555 24.46 -23.24 -54.42
CA GLU A 555 23.11 -22.69 -54.53
C GLU A 555 22.26 -22.87 -53.25
N PRO A 556 21.23 -22.02 -53.04
CA PRO A 556 20.36 -22.12 -51.86
C PRO A 556 19.39 -23.29 -52.00
N THR A 557 19.46 -24.26 -51.09
CA THR A 557 18.41 -25.26 -50.89
C THR A 557 17.24 -24.62 -50.15
N ALA A 558 16.06 -24.70 -50.76
CA ALA A 558 14.80 -24.22 -50.22
C ALA A 558 14.49 -24.85 -48.84
N THR A 559 14.19 -24.00 -47.86
CA THR A 559 13.66 -24.39 -46.55
C THR A 559 12.16 -24.68 -46.67
N PRO A 560 11.63 -25.80 -46.15
CA PRO A 560 10.20 -26.08 -46.14
C PRO A 560 9.43 -25.17 -45.15
N PRO A 561 8.13 -24.93 -45.36
CA PRO A 561 7.36 -24.00 -44.55
C PRO A 561 7.17 -24.54 -43.13
N ALA A 562 7.36 -23.65 -42.14
CA ALA A 562 7.06 -23.92 -40.74
C ALA A 562 5.55 -24.18 -40.58
N GLU A 563 5.23 -25.41 -40.17
CA GLU A 563 3.92 -25.76 -39.65
C GLU A 563 3.61 -24.89 -38.42
N ALA A 564 2.41 -24.30 -38.44
CA ALA A 564 1.83 -23.60 -37.31
C ALA A 564 1.68 -24.56 -36.11
N GLY A 565 2.60 -24.45 -35.17
CA GLY A 565 2.51 -25.07 -33.86
C GLY A 565 1.31 -24.53 -33.10
N ALA A 566 0.37 -25.43 -32.81
CA ALA A 566 -0.87 -25.20 -32.11
C ALA A 566 -0.68 -24.38 -30.82
N ASP A 567 -1.36 -23.23 -30.78
CA ASP A 567 -1.67 -22.51 -29.56
C ASP A 567 -2.52 -23.42 -28.65
N ARG A 568 -1.90 -23.94 -27.59
CA ARG A 568 -2.62 -24.56 -26.48
C ARG A 568 -3.40 -23.47 -25.75
N ARG A 569 -4.63 -23.22 -26.21
CA ARG A 569 -5.70 -22.63 -25.39
C ARG A 569 -6.05 -23.62 -24.28
N GLY A 570 -5.35 -23.51 -23.16
CA GLY A 570 -5.60 -24.22 -21.92
C GLY A 570 -5.76 -23.23 -20.77
N GLY A 571 -6.96 -22.69 -20.62
CA GLY A 571 -7.33 -21.80 -19.52
C GLY A 571 -8.83 -21.84 -19.32
N GLN A 572 -9.27 -22.83 -18.55
CA GLN A 572 -10.64 -23.15 -18.18
C GLN A 572 -11.54 -21.92 -17.97
N ALA A 573 -12.55 -21.76 -18.82
CA ALA A 573 -13.76 -21.03 -18.48
C ALA A 573 -14.59 -21.89 -17.51
N GLY A 574 -14.32 -21.76 -16.22
CA GLY A 574 -15.29 -22.14 -15.19
C GLY A 574 -16.46 -21.16 -15.23
N PRO A 575 -17.72 -21.58 -15.03
CA PRO A 575 -18.85 -20.67 -14.92
C PRO A 575 -18.70 -19.87 -13.63
N GLY A 576 -18.10 -18.69 -13.74
CA GLY A 576 -18.09 -17.70 -12.68
C GLY A 576 -19.49 -17.14 -12.52
N THR A 577 -20.19 -17.59 -11.49
CA THR A 577 -21.28 -16.85 -10.87
C THR A 577 -20.72 -15.58 -10.24
N PRO A 578 -21.31 -14.40 -10.50
CA PRO A 578 -21.18 -13.30 -9.56
C PRO A 578 -22.51 -12.57 -9.39
N VAL A 579 -23.50 -13.26 -8.82
CA VAL A 579 -24.45 -12.57 -7.94
C VAL A 579 -23.93 -12.80 -6.54
N LEU A 580 -22.99 -11.96 -6.07
CA LEU A 580 -22.65 -11.79 -4.64
C LEU A 580 -21.53 -10.77 -4.41
N VAL A 581 -21.52 -9.63 -5.10
CA VAL A 581 -20.66 -8.48 -4.73
C VAL A 581 -21.53 -7.26 -4.40
N GLY A 582 -22.48 -7.50 -3.51
CA GLY A 582 -23.17 -6.49 -2.69
C GLY A 582 -23.40 -7.02 -1.26
N GLY A 583 -22.70 -8.10 -0.89
CA GLY A 583 -23.03 -8.97 0.23
C GLY A 583 -22.03 -8.94 1.38
N GLY A 584 -21.04 -8.04 1.45
CA GLY A 584 -20.08 -8.04 2.57
C GLY A 584 -20.75 -7.79 3.93
N VAL A 585 -21.72 -6.86 3.95
CA VAL A 585 -22.52 -6.56 5.14
C VAL A 585 -23.71 -7.53 5.24
N GLY A 586 -24.35 -7.84 4.11
CA GLY A 586 -25.50 -8.76 4.06
C GLY A 586 -25.13 -10.20 4.46
N ALA A 587 -24.04 -10.76 3.95
CA ALA A 587 -23.59 -12.12 4.25
C ALA A 587 -23.09 -12.24 5.68
N LEU A 588 -22.47 -11.21 6.26
CA LEU A 588 -22.06 -11.22 7.66
C LEU A 588 -23.26 -11.13 8.60
N VAL A 589 -24.25 -10.26 8.30
CA VAL A 589 -25.52 -10.21 9.04
C VAL A 589 -26.29 -11.51 8.90
N LEU A 590 -26.30 -12.12 7.72
CA LEU A 590 -26.93 -13.41 7.46
C LEU A 590 -26.21 -14.54 8.19
N LEU A 591 -24.88 -14.54 8.25
CA LEU A 591 -24.09 -15.52 8.98
C LEU A 591 -24.28 -15.42 10.49
N VAL A 592 -24.31 -14.19 11.03
CA VAL A 592 -24.67 -13.95 12.45
C VAL A 592 -26.13 -14.37 12.71
N GLY A 593 -27.05 -14.05 11.80
CA GLY A 593 -28.45 -14.47 11.88
C GLY A 593 -28.62 -15.99 11.87
N VAL A 594 -27.90 -16.70 11.00
CA VAL A 594 -27.87 -18.17 10.92
C VAL A 594 -27.27 -18.75 12.20
N LEU A 595 -26.18 -18.18 12.72
CA LEU A 595 -25.59 -18.65 13.99
C LEU A 595 -26.58 -18.51 15.16
N LEU A 596 -27.27 -17.37 15.27
CA LEU A 596 -28.30 -17.16 16.28
C LEU A 596 -29.48 -18.13 16.11
N LEU A 597 -29.90 -18.40 14.86
CA LEU A 597 -30.94 -19.37 14.55
C LEU A 597 -30.51 -20.80 14.95
N VAL A 598 -29.29 -21.21 14.61
CA VAL A 598 -28.73 -22.52 14.99
C VAL A 598 -28.70 -22.67 16.51
N LEU A 599 -28.23 -21.66 17.24
CA LEU A 599 -28.24 -21.67 18.71
C LEU A 599 -29.66 -21.80 19.27
N ALA A 600 -30.64 -21.07 18.70
CA ALA A 600 -32.04 -21.19 19.10
C ALA A 600 -32.62 -22.58 18.80
N VAL A 601 -32.28 -23.19 17.67
CA VAL A 601 -32.71 -24.55 17.28
C VAL A 601 -32.08 -25.60 18.19
N LEU A 602 -30.77 -25.54 18.43
CA LEU A 602 -30.06 -26.44 19.34
C LEU A 602 -30.65 -26.37 20.75
N ARG A 603 -30.94 -25.16 21.24
CA ARG A 603 -31.59 -24.97 22.54
C ARG A 603 -33.01 -25.56 22.55
N ARG A 604 -33.80 -25.32 21.51
CA ARG A 604 -35.16 -25.88 21.39
C ARG A 604 -35.14 -27.41 21.35
N ASN A 605 -34.16 -28.00 20.66
CA ASN A 605 -33.99 -29.44 20.57
C ASN A 605 -33.51 -30.04 21.90
N LEU A 606 -32.62 -29.36 22.64
CA LEU A 606 -32.26 -29.75 24.00
C LEU A 606 -33.46 -29.76 24.93
N SER A 607 -34.26 -28.68 24.97
CA SER A 607 -35.45 -28.62 25.83
C SER A 607 -36.47 -29.68 25.43
N ARG A 608 -36.71 -29.90 24.12
CA ARG A 608 -37.59 -30.99 23.62
C ARG A 608 -37.08 -32.38 23.97
N GLY A 609 -35.78 -32.63 23.86
CA GLY A 609 -35.15 -33.88 24.26
C GLY A 609 -35.33 -34.16 25.74
N ARG A 610 -35.10 -33.15 26.59
CA ARG A 610 -35.22 -33.26 28.05
C ARG A 610 -36.65 -33.49 28.54
N LEU A 611 -37.63 -32.86 27.89
CA LEU A 611 -39.03 -32.91 28.32
C LEU A 611 -39.82 -34.07 27.67
N GLY A 612 -39.36 -34.57 26.53
CA GLY A 612 -40.11 -35.53 25.72
C GLY A 612 -39.49 -36.91 25.52
N HIS A 613 -38.17 -37.10 25.73
CA HIS A 613 -37.51 -38.38 25.46
C HIS A 613 -37.08 -39.11 26.74
N GLY A 614 -37.31 -40.43 26.78
CA GLY A 614 -36.93 -41.32 27.87
C GLY A 614 -38.08 -41.69 28.82
N ASP A 615 -37.76 -42.54 29.80
CA ASP A 615 -38.66 -42.97 30.87
C ASP A 615 -39.22 -41.77 31.68
N PRO A 616 -40.47 -41.81 32.18
CA PRO A 616 -41.07 -40.77 33.02
C PRO A 616 -40.13 -40.11 34.04
N GLY A 617 -39.31 -40.89 34.77
CA GLY A 617 -38.36 -40.32 35.73
C GLY A 617 -37.28 -39.44 35.10
N ARG A 618 -36.80 -39.78 33.90
CA ARG A 618 -35.82 -38.97 33.15
C ARG A 618 -36.42 -37.67 32.64
N ARG A 619 -37.70 -37.69 32.25
CA ARG A 619 -38.44 -36.49 31.79
C ARG A 619 -38.68 -35.50 32.94
N ILE A 620 -39.02 -36.00 34.13
CA ILE A 620 -39.15 -35.18 35.35
C ILE A 620 -37.80 -34.56 35.75
N ALA A 621 -36.72 -35.35 35.75
CA ALA A 621 -35.37 -34.82 35.97
C ALA A 621 -34.96 -33.82 34.88
N GLY A 622 -35.41 -34.01 33.63
CA GLY A 622 -35.23 -33.08 32.53
C GLY A 622 -35.95 -31.75 32.75
N ALA A 623 -37.17 -31.77 33.27
CA ALA A 623 -37.96 -30.59 33.65
C ALA A 623 -37.30 -29.81 34.79
N TRP A 624 -36.78 -30.50 35.82
CA TRP A 624 -36.02 -29.88 36.90
C TRP A 624 -34.75 -29.17 36.43
N ARG A 625 -34.04 -29.78 35.48
CA ARG A 625 -32.86 -29.15 34.85
C ARG A 625 -33.21 -27.91 34.05
N GLU A 626 -34.40 -27.84 33.45
CA GLU A 626 -34.84 -26.64 32.72
C GLU A 626 -35.12 -25.47 33.69
N LEU A 627 -35.68 -25.77 34.87
CA LEU A 627 -35.89 -24.80 35.94
C LEU A 627 -34.57 -24.25 36.50
N THR A 628 -33.63 -25.13 36.85
CA THR A 628 -32.32 -24.73 37.38
C THR A 628 -31.45 -24.01 36.33
N ASP A 629 -31.54 -24.40 35.05
CA ASP A 629 -30.89 -23.66 33.96
C ASP A 629 -31.50 -22.25 33.81
N ALA A 630 -32.81 -22.09 33.98
CA ALA A 630 -33.48 -20.79 33.94
C ALA A 630 -33.07 -19.88 35.10
N LEU A 631 -32.91 -20.44 36.30
CA LEU A 631 -32.35 -19.75 37.46
C LEU A 631 -30.93 -19.24 37.21
N ARG A 632 -30.06 -20.09 36.63
CA ARG A 632 -28.70 -19.70 36.21
C ARG A 632 -28.72 -18.60 35.15
N LEU A 633 -29.59 -18.69 34.14
CA LEU A 633 -29.77 -17.64 33.13
C LEU A 633 -30.33 -16.35 33.76
N ALA A 634 -31.03 -16.48 34.87
CA ALA A 634 -31.55 -15.36 35.61
C ALA A 634 -30.47 -14.62 36.42
N GLY A 635 -29.30 -15.23 36.62
CA GLY A 635 -28.25 -14.70 37.49
C GLY A 635 -28.38 -15.16 38.95
N HIS A 636 -29.30 -16.08 39.23
CA HIS A 636 -29.55 -16.63 40.57
C HIS A 636 -29.31 -18.16 40.53
N PRO A 637 -28.05 -18.62 40.40
CA PRO A 637 -27.75 -20.06 40.33
C PRO A 637 -28.11 -20.74 41.66
N ALA A 638 -28.91 -21.81 41.59
CA ALA A 638 -29.13 -22.67 42.77
C ALA A 638 -27.82 -23.38 43.18
N GLY A 639 -27.52 -23.37 44.47
CA GLY A 639 -26.39 -24.10 45.06
C GLY A 639 -26.55 -25.62 44.89
N ALA A 640 -25.43 -26.34 44.79
CA ALA A 640 -25.42 -27.81 44.66
C ALA A 640 -25.73 -28.52 45.99
N ASP A 641 -25.67 -27.78 47.08
CA ASP A 641 -25.93 -28.15 48.47
C ASP A 641 -27.42 -28.10 48.85
N LEU A 642 -28.26 -27.46 48.03
CA LEU A 642 -29.68 -27.27 48.33
C LEU A 642 -30.52 -28.51 47.99
N ALA A 643 -31.41 -28.89 48.90
CA ALA A 643 -32.41 -29.92 48.64
C ALA A 643 -33.44 -29.44 47.60
N ALA A 644 -34.16 -30.37 46.95
CA ALA A 644 -35.13 -30.01 45.91
C ALA A 644 -36.21 -29.02 46.41
N ALA A 645 -36.66 -29.16 47.65
CA ALA A 645 -37.61 -28.22 48.26
C ALA A 645 -37.00 -26.83 48.50
N GLU A 646 -35.72 -26.75 48.88
CA GLU A 646 -35.04 -25.48 49.11
C GLU A 646 -34.74 -24.74 47.79
N VAL A 647 -34.43 -25.48 46.73
CA VAL A 647 -34.33 -24.93 45.37
C VAL A 647 -35.68 -24.41 44.88
N ALA A 648 -36.79 -25.08 45.22
CA ALA A 648 -38.13 -24.60 44.92
C ALA A 648 -38.43 -23.28 45.63
N ASP A 649 -38.13 -23.17 46.93
CA ASP A 649 -38.24 -21.94 47.71
C ASP A 649 -37.39 -20.80 47.13
N HIS A 650 -36.17 -21.10 46.69
CA HIS A 650 -35.31 -20.15 46.01
C HIS A 650 -35.92 -19.69 44.67
N ALA A 651 -36.47 -20.62 43.89
CA ALA A 651 -37.07 -20.31 42.60
C ALA A 651 -38.32 -19.43 42.72
N ARG A 652 -39.13 -19.62 43.76
CA ARG A 652 -40.30 -18.78 44.05
C ARG A 652 -39.89 -17.34 44.37
N ARG A 653 -38.96 -17.16 45.31
CA ARG A 653 -38.44 -15.84 45.69
C ARG A 653 -37.88 -15.07 44.50
N THR A 654 -37.08 -15.73 43.67
CA THR A 654 -36.50 -15.09 42.47
C THR A 654 -37.54 -14.68 41.43
N LEU A 655 -38.67 -15.40 41.32
CA LEU A 655 -39.77 -15.02 40.44
C LEU A 655 -40.56 -13.83 41.01
N ASP A 656 -40.83 -13.84 42.32
CA ASP A 656 -41.52 -12.75 43.01
C ASP A 656 -40.71 -11.44 42.94
N GLU A 657 -39.40 -11.52 43.17
CA GLU A 657 -38.47 -10.39 43.01
C GLU A 657 -38.43 -9.87 41.57
N ALA A 658 -38.43 -10.77 40.57
CA ALA A 658 -38.43 -10.40 39.16
C ALA A 658 -39.74 -9.70 38.74
N GLN A 659 -40.89 -10.15 39.26
CA GLN A 659 -42.20 -9.55 38.97
C GLN A 659 -42.37 -8.20 39.69
N ALA A 660 -41.91 -8.08 40.94
CA ALA A 660 -41.94 -6.82 41.68
C ALA A 660 -41.09 -5.73 41.01
N ALA A 661 -40.00 -6.10 40.34
CA ALA A 661 -39.13 -5.17 39.62
C ALA A 661 -39.71 -4.63 38.30
N ASP A 662 -40.72 -5.28 37.70
CA ASP A 662 -41.31 -4.90 36.39
C ASP A 662 -42.58 -4.02 36.54
N GLY A 663 -42.96 -3.65 37.77
CA GLY A 663 -43.99 -2.63 38.05
C GLY A 663 -45.43 -2.97 37.62
N GLY A 664 -45.73 -4.24 37.32
CA GLY A 664 -47.09 -4.68 36.99
C GLY A 664 -48.00 -4.71 38.22
N PRO A 665 -49.30 -4.37 38.11
CA PRO A 665 -50.24 -4.52 39.21
C PRO A 665 -50.29 -5.98 39.65
N ALA A 666 -50.33 -6.21 40.97
CA ALA A 666 -50.59 -7.50 41.56
C ALA A 666 -52.06 -7.90 41.31
N GLU A 667 -52.40 -8.27 40.07
CA GLU A 667 -53.68 -8.89 39.78
C GLU A 667 -53.69 -10.27 40.43
N ALA A 668 -54.56 -10.42 41.42
CA ALA A 668 -54.87 -11.68 42.08
C ALA A 668 -55.57 -12.63 41.11
N THR A 669 -54.82 -13.22 40.17
CA THR A 669 -55.28 -14.38 39.40
C THR A 669 -55.07 -15.64 40.25
N ARG A 670 -56.14 -16.44 40.34
CA ARG A 670 -56.35 -17.57 41.26
C ARG A 670 -55.45 -18.80 41.07
N ASP A 671 -54.25 -18.67 40.51
CA ASP A 671 -53.33 -19.81 40.37
C ASP A 671 -51.88 -19.33 40.52
N ARG A 672 -51.40 -19.26 41.77
CA ARG A 672 -50.02 -18.84 42.06
C ARG A 672 -49.06 -19.92 41.55
N PRO A 673 -48.06 -19.58 40.70
CA PRO A 673 -47.01 -20.52 40.29
C PRO A 673 -46.08 -20.98 41.43
N GLY A 674 -46.29 -20.50 42.67
CA GLY A 674 -45.60 -21.00 43.86
C GLY A 674 -45.86 -22.49 44.11
N GLY A 675 -47.11 -22.94 43.99
CA GLY A 675 -47.43 -24.38 44.14
C GLY A 675 -46.85 -25.24 43.02
N ALA A 676 -46.64 -24.66 41.83
CA ALA A 676 -46.14 -25.37 40.65
C ALA A 676 -44.67 -25.81 40.78
N VAL A 677 -43.84 -25.00 41.45
CA VAL A 677 -42.43 -25.35 41.68
C VAL A 677 -42.30 -26.38 42.81
N ASP A 678 -43.15 -26.26 43.84
CA ASP A 678 -43.19 -27.20 44.97
C ASP A 678 -43.69 -28.59 44.51
N GLU A 679 -44.69 -28.63 43.63
CA GLU A 679 -45.17 -29.85 42.98
C GLU A 679 -44.07 -30.50 42.12
N LEU A 680 -43.30 -29.70 41.37
CA LEU A 680 -42.17 -30.21 40.58
C LEU A 680 -41.05 -30.78 41.46
N ALA A 681 -40.76 -30.15 42.60
CA ALA A 681 -39.79 -30.65 43.58
C ALA A 681 -40.28 -31.96 44.24
N GLY A 682 -41.58 -32.06 44.53
CA GLY A 682 -42.22 -33.29 45.01
C GLY A 682 -42.09 -34.45 44.01
N LEU A 683 -42.37 -34.18 42.73
CA LEU A 683 -42.20 -35.18 41.65
C LEU A 683 -40.74 -35.59 41.47
N LEU A 684 -39.78 -34.67 41.60
CA LEU A 684 -38.36 -35.01 41.55
C LEU A 684 -37.93 -35.88 42.73
N ASN A 685 -38.39 -35.56 43.95
CA ASN A 685 -38.14 -36.36 45.13
C ASN A 685 -38.73 -37.77 44.97
N GLN A 686 -39.93 -37.90 44.39
CA GLN A 686 -40.52 -39.20 44.10
C GLN A 686 -39.67 -40.03 43.13
N VAL A 687 -39.07 -39.41 42.10
CA VAL A 687 -38.11 -40.08 41.20
C VAL A 687 -36.84 -40.53 41.93
N GLY A 688 -36.34 -39.74 42.89
CA GLY A 688 -35.13 -40.04 43.65
C GLY A 688 -35.32 -41.10 44.74
N PHE A 689 -36.45 -41.09 45.43
CA PHE A 689 -36.73 -41.95 46.59
C PHE A 689 -37.61 -43.17 46.27
N ALA A 690 -38.36 -43.15 45.16
CA ALA A 690 -39.23 -44.24 44.70
C ALA A 690 -39.13 -44.45 43.18
N PRO A 691 -37.97 -44.89 42.66
CA PRO A 691 -37.77 -45.07 41.22
C PRO A 691 -38.76 -46.09 40.64
N GLY A 692 -39.43 -45.74 39.54
CA GLY A 692 -40.43 -46.57 38.86
C GLY A 692 -41.89 -46.35 39.30
N SER A 693 -42.14 -45.54 40.33
CA SER A 693 -43.51 -45.23 40.79
C SER A 693 -44.17 -44.07 40.04
N VAL A 694 -43.49 -43.46 39.07
CA VAL A 694 -43.93 -42.24 38.39
C VAL A 694 -44.58 -42.53 37.04
N THR A 695 -45.69 -41.87 36.76
CA THR A 695 -46.48 -42.09 35.54
C THR A 695 -46.09 -41.13 34.41
N THR A 696 -46.46 -41.47 33.18
CA THR A 696 -46.29 -40.59 32.02
C THR A 696 -47.06 -39.28 32.17
N GLU A 697 -48.23 -39.32 32.80
CA GLU A 697 -49.05 -38.14 33.09
C GLU A 697 -48.34 -37.19 34.07
N GLN A 698 -47.70 -37.73 35.11
CA GLN A 698 -46.87 -36.93 36.04
C GLN A 698 -45.65 -36.32 35.35
N ALA A 699 -45.05 -37.03 34.39
CA ALA A 699 -43.94 -36.49 33.60
C ALA A 699 -44.36 -35.35 32.63
N GLU A 700 -45.56 -35.45 32.06
CA GLU A 700 -46.15 -34.37 31.24
C GLU A 700 -46.51 -33.16 32.11
N ARG A 701 -47.06 -33.41 33.30
CA ARG A 701 -47.33 -32.37 34.29
C ARG A 701 -46.04 -31.64 34.70
N ALA A 702 -44.98 -32.37 35.05
CA ALA A 702 -43.67 -31.79 35.36
C ALA A 702 -43.11 -30.91 34.22
N ALA A 703 -43.27 -31.33 32.97
CA ALA A 703 -42.86 -30.53 31.82
C ALA A 703 -43.65 -29.23 31.66
N ALA A 704 -44.96 -29.27 31.90
CA ALA A 704 -45.82 -28.08 31.88
C ALA A 704 -45.46 -27.10 33.01
N LEU A 705 -45.20 -27.59 34.22
CA LEU A 705 -44.81 -26.78 35.39
C LEU A 705 -43.47 -26.07 35.15
N ALA A 706 -42.44 -26.80 34.69
CA ALA A 706 -41.15 -26.21 34.35
C ALA A 706 -41.27 -25.20 33.19
N GLY A 707 -42.04 -25.54 32.14
CA GLY A 707 -42.31 -24.64 31.02
C GLY A 707 -42.97 -23.32 31.44
N GLY A 708 -43.98 -23.41 32.30
CA GLY A 708 -44.71 -22.27 32.86
C GLY A 708 -43.80 -21.35 33.68
N TYR A 709 -42.98 -21.91 34.56
CA TYR A 709 -42.01 -21.16 35.35
C TYR A 709 -40.99 -20.43 34.47
N VAL A 710 -40.40 -21.12 33.49
CA VAL A 710 -39.41 -20.53 32.57
C VAL A 710 -40.03 -19.41 31.73
N SER A 711 -41.30 -19.54 31.30
CA SER A 711 -42.00 -18.45 30.61
C SER A 711 -42.23 -17.26 31.52
N ALA A 712 -42.73 -17.46 32.73
CA ALA A 712 -43.00 -16.38 33.68
C ALA A 712 -41.72 -15.60 34.02
N LEU A 713 -40.62 -16.32 34.28
CA LEU A 713 -39.33 -15.70 34.61
C LEU A 713 -38.70 -14.96 33.42
N ARG A 714 -38.92 -15.46 32.19
CA ARG A 714 -38.49 -14.76 30.97
C ARG A 714 -39.33 -13.51 30.74
N ASP A 715 -40.64 -13.61 30.95
CA ASP A 715 -41.58 -12.53 30.68
C ASP A 715 -41.48 -11.42 31.74
N ALA A 716 -40.93 -11.68 32.92
CA ALA A 716 -40.55 -10.65 33.89
C ALA A 716 -39.27 -9.85 33.52
N ARG A 717 -38.69 -10.05 32.32
CA ARG A 717 -37.45 -9.36 31.89
C ARG A 717 -37.70 -8.27 30.85
N ALA A 718 -36.81 -7.28 30.78
CA ALA A 718 -36.79 -6.29 29.71
C ALA A 718 -36.76 -6.93 28.30
N ARG A 719 -37.45 -6.32 27.33
CA ARG A 719 -37.70 -6.85 25.96
C ARG A 719 -36.44 -7.41 25.27
N TRP A 720 -35.30 -6.71 25.36
CA TRP A 720 -34.03 -7.15 24.76
C TRP A 720 -33.45 -8.41 25.42
N ARG A 721 -33.60 -8.56 26.75
CA ARG A 721 -33.15 -9.76 27.47
C ARG A 721 -34.03 -10.98 27.17
N ARG A 722 -35.33 -10.79 26.87
CA ARG A 722 -36.21 -11.88 26.41
C ARG A 722 -35.75 -12.47 25.08
N LEU A 723 -35.30 -11.60 24.17
CA LEU A 723 -34.82 -11.99 22.84
C LEU A 723 -33.49 -12.75 22.93
N LEU A 724 -32.55 -12.26 23.75
CA LEU A 724 -31.26 -12.91 24.01
C LEU A 724 -31.39 -14.22 24.81
N TRP A 725 -32.45 -14.39 25.60
CA TRP A 725 -32.69 -15.62 26.36
C TRP A 725 -32.66 -16.83 25.45
N ARG A 726 -33.35 -16.82 24.31
CA ARG A 726 -33.46 -18.01 23.42
C ARG A 726 -32.16 -18.42 22.74
N VAL A 727 -31.19 -17.50 22.60
CA VAL A 727 -29.94 -17.71 21.86
C VAL A 727 -28.72 -17.85 22.77
N HIS A 728 -28.90 -17.79 24.09
CA HIS A 728 -27.79 -17.89 25.05
C HIS A 728 -27.16 -19.30 25.03
N PRO A 729 -25.83 -19.44 24.81
CA PRO A 729 -25.17 -20.73 24.66
C PRO A 729 -24.88 -21.46 26.00
N GLY A 730 -25.06 -20.78 27.15
CA GLY A 730 -24.80 -21.34 28.48
C GLY A 730 -25.38 -22.75 28.74
N PRO A 731 -26.69 -22.99 28.53
CA PRO A 731 -27.32 -24.30 28.74
C PRO A 731 -26.76 -25.46 27.89
N LEU A 732 -26.02 -25.15 26.81
CA LEU A 732 -25.31 -26.12 25.97
C LEU A 732 -23.93 -26.47 26.51
N ARG A 733 -23.32 -25.60 27.33
CA ARG A 733 -21.92 -25.70 27.80
C ARG A 733 -21.77 -26.02 29.28
N TRP A 734 -22.80 -25.79 30.09
CA TRP A 734 -22.72 -26.05 31.52
C TRP A 734 -22.48 -27.54 31.77
N ARG A 735 -21.34 -27.86 32.40
CA ARG A 735 -21.06 -29.21 32.90
C ARG A 735 -22.12 -29.56 33.96
N ARG A 736 -22.57 -30.81 33.89
CA ARG A 736 -23.65 -31.36 34.70
C ARG A 736 -23.14 -32.51 35.52
#